data_AF-A0A1A0C9B8-F1
#
_entry.id   AF-A0A1A0C9B8-F1
#
_cell.length_a   1.000
_cell.length_b   1.000
_cell.length_c   1.000
_cell.angle_alpha   90.00
_cell.angle_beta   90.00
_cell.angle_gamma   90.00
#
_symmetry.space_group_name_H-M   'P 1'
#
loop_
_entity.id
_entity.type
_entity.pdbx_description
1 polymer ?
#
loop_
_entity_poly.entity_id
_entity_poly.type
_entity_poly.pdbx_seq_one_letter_code
_entity_poly.pdbx_strand_id
1 'polypeptide(L)'
;MFEVGGDVATGKSVMGKYMCGMLSACLLLPMLPAVAGEDGLHALPVPAVQEESLDGQQRASLFLPIGAEVALAAFWSGPDLLIVADRPVASFVHNLIGQGVFADTDVTVLENATILRIHAPSHPHIMLRKKLDGWLLEQLPQGDATSVKSAPPAVMLPEAVLFPQKQSGHVISFPDPATGVRLLIAPSIMETGSRSPYRGIGYGVRGSAQGVVVAADSSQIKLDVTVDKGVFLSALGLDALPVGQGAPETAPLEGGQDWFWLGLHSAPAAVLQKDWLAAKADAEKATPSLRWPAQVAAARAAFAAGHPEDAWHLVKTMPQRSEPGGPPAGVLFLRACAALLSHDVNTAAPVLAQMEGAAPELEIWHALYLMLSGANSKDASVLLARHYEQILHYPQPLRDLLLPQVINYIARYGTDEAALILEPLPTDGVYDLARAHMQEREGNAEPARITLENLTAAADPEKAAYARADLVAFLLRHDQIDAGMAAESFQNLLDGKEGVGKAMPSVRAYTNFLLSSALVQSGQVKQALTVLDGLSASAEIPQDRLEVLRRQALYVLAFNTLPSGKAVSGKDGALSAEQRVHILQIQLPLLEDNTSKAKLLRGYGALLLQIGQADAAVMAFKQAVVLTADPVARAEIQEQIVQAAFRAGNVNAAMEALEQSTVPGLPEDMAARRHYDEAHLALTKGDRAGALALLSDDESDTGLELRGQLYEQGKQWADAVQVVGRLASHALPETGALTPQQQDLAMQLATDSAAAHDADTLLRLKAWLAGRTLGKEQDRQFDVLVKQTVHSSAER
;
A
#
# COMPACT_ATOMS: atom_id res chain seq x y z
N MET A 1 -53.36 -1.19 -27.41
CA MET A 1 -54.18 -2.36 -27.01
C MET A 1 -53.76 -2.66 -25.57
N PHE A 2 -54.54 -2.13 -24.61
CA PHE A 2 -54.47 -2.22 -23.13
C PHE A 2 -53.11 -1.86 -22.47
N GLU A 3 -52.84 -0.71 -21.82
CA GLU A 3 -53.61 0.16 -20.89
C GLU A 3 -54.04 -0.62 -19.62
N VAL A 4 -53.83 -0.25 -18.33
CA VAL A 4 -53.66 1.00 -17.56
C VAL A 4 -52.97 0.65 -16.21
N GLY A 5 -52.00 1.44 -15.70
CA GLY A 5 -52.13 2.32 -14.51
C GLY A 5 -51.40 1.74 -13.29
N GLY A 6 -50.58 2.43 -12.50
CA GLY A 6 -50.53 3.84 -12.10
C GLY A 6 -50.69 3.88 -10.58
N ASP A 7 -49.64 4.19 -9.81
CA ASP A 7 -49.53 5.48 -9.12
C ASP A 7 -48.31 5.56 -8.18
N VAL A 8 -47.89 6.81 -8.02
CA VAL A 8 -46.71 7.32 -7.34
C VAL A 8 -47.02 7.61 -5.86
N ALA A 9 -46.01 7.52 -4.98
CA ALA A 9 -45.59 8.62 -4.08
C ALA A 9 -45.08 8.20 -2.67
N THR A 10 -43.89 8.74 -2.37
CA THR A 10 -43.46 9.38 -1.10
C THR A 10 -43.07 8.54 0.13
N GLY A 11 -41.91 8.87 0.72
CA GLY A 11 -41.66 8.62 2.15
C GLY A 11 -40.20 8.57 2.58
N LYS A 12 -39.65 9.70 3.01
CA LYS A 12 -38.32 9.92 3.59
C LYS A 12 -37.99 9.05 4.83
N SER A 13 -36.68 8.95 5.11
CA SER A 13 -36.01 9.33 6.39
C SER A 13 -35.42 8.24 7.31
N VAL A 14 -34.09 8.38 7.50
CA VAL A 14 -33.33 8.50 8.78
C VAL A 14 -32.93 7.24 9.58
N MET A 15 -31.62 6.96 9.52
CA MET A 15 -30.62 7.04 10.60
C MET A 15 -31.03 6.68 12.04
N GLY A 16 -30.24 5.83 12.71
CA GLY A 16 -30.29 5.72 14.18
C GLY A 16 -29.43 4.62 14.79
N LYS A 17 -28.17 4.94 15.10
CA LYS A 17 -27.32 4.24 16.10
C LYS A 17 -28.00 4.26 17.47
N TYR A 18 -27.80 3.23 18.31
CA TYR A 18 -27.63 3.43 19.75
C TYR A 18 -26.71 2.37 20.39
N MET A 19 -25.63 2.88 20.96
CA MET A 19 -24.88 2.31 22.08
C MET A 19 -25.66 2.50 23.40
N CYS A 20 -25.32 1.67 24.40
CA CYS A 20 -24.95 2.05 25.78
C CYS A 20 -25.68 1.25 26.89
N GLY A 21 -24.89 0.59 27.76
CA GLY A 21 -24.84 0.99 29.16
C GLY A 21 -25.60 0.17 30.24
N MET A 22 -24.80 -0.57 31.02
CA MET A 22 -24.71 -0.54 32.50
C MET A 22 -25.72 -1.26 33.44
N LEU A 23 -25.11 -2.17 34.24
CA LEU A 23 -25.08 -2.27 35.71
C LEU A 23 -26.25 -2.82 36.58
N SER A 24 -25.88 -3.87 37.33
CA SER A 24 -26.07 -4.13 38.78
C SER A 24 -27.42 -4.54 39.39
N ALA A 25 -27.40 -5.72 40.06
CA ALA A 25 -27.54 -5.93 41.54
C ALA A 25 -28.48 -7.08 41.99
N CYS A 26 -27.86 -8.16 42.52
CA CYS A 26 -28.05 -8.81 43.83
C CYS A 26 -29.42 -8.82 44.58
N LEU A 27 -29.97 -10.03 44.91
CA LEU A 27 -30.22 -10.59 46.28
C LEU A 27 -31.35 -11.67 46.39
N LEU A 28 -31.03 -12.77 47.10
CA LEU A 28 -31.80 -13.59 48.08
C LEU A 28 -33.04 -14.48 47.70
N LEU A 29 -32.81 -15.82 47.66
CA LEU A 29 -33.39 -16.98 48.42
C LEU A 29 -34.70 -16.81 49.29
N PRO A 30 -35.46 -17.86 49.75
CA PRO A 30 -35.40 -19.35 49.58
C PRO A 30 -36.76 -20.18 49.62
N MET A 31 -36.65 -21.54 49.71
CA MET A 31 -37.53 -22.57 50.36
C MET A 31 -38.71 -23.29 49.61
N LEU A 32 -38.49 -24.58 49.23
CA LEU A 32 -39.15 -25.89 49.58
C LEU A 32 -40.66 -25.99 49.95
N PRO A 33 -41.34 -27.19 50.02
CA PRO A 33 -40.96 -28.60 49.71
C PRO A 33 -42.04 -29.54 49.03
N ALA A 34 -41.54 -30.69 48.52
CA ALA A 34 -41.94 -32.13 48.62
C ALA A 34 -43.35 -32.75 48.40
N VAL A 35 -43.30 -33.99 47.87
CA VAL A 35 -44.03 -35.27 48.17
C VAL A 35 -44.69 -35.90 46.91
N ALA A 36 -44.75 -37.22 46.64
CA ALA A 36 -43.97 -38.46 46.86
C ALA A 36 -44.78 -39.64 46.22
N GLY A 37 -44.12 -40.78 46.00
CA GLY A 37 -44.71 -42.11 45.67
C GLY A 37 -43.84 -42.86 44.65
N GLU A 38 -42.84 -43.70 45.01
CA GLU A 38 -42.85 -45.04 45.68
C GLU A 38 -43.74 -46.07 44.94
N ASP A 39 -43.33 -47.27 44.51
CA ASP A 39 -42.26 -48.24 44.85
C ASP A 39 -41.89 -49.05 43.56
N GLY A 40 -40.78 -49.76 43.37
CA GLY A 40 -39.69 -50.22 44.24
C GLY A 40 -39.28 -51.64 43.80
N LEU A 41 -37.98 -51.88 43.52
CA LEU A 41 -37.21 -53.06 43.97
C LEU A 41 -35.75 -52.98 43.50
N HIS A 42 -34.87 -53.25 44.46
CA HIS A 42 -33.47 -52.88 44.51
C HIS A 42 -32.52 -53.95 43.93
N ALA A 43 -31.37 -53.51 43.44
CA ALA A 43 -30.07 -54.12 43.76
C ALA A 43 -28.98 -53.02 43.81
N LEU A 44 -28.11 -53.15 44.81
CA LEU A 44 -27.24 -52.16 45.46
C LEU A 44 -26.00 -51.69 44.65
N PRO A 45 -25.33 -50.59 45.07
CA PRO A 45 -24.43 -49.79 44.24
C PRO A 45 -23.00 -50.34 44.20
N VAL A 46 -22.36 -50.27 43.04
CA VAL A 46 -20.90 -50.35 42.90
C VAL A 46 -20.33 -48.96 43.23
N PRO A 47 -19.34 -48.84 44.12
CA PRO A 47 -18.84 -47.56 44.59
C PRO A 47 -18.19 -46.77 43.46
N ALA A 48 -18.43 -45.47 43.45
CA ALA A 48 -17.64 -44.51 42.69
C ALA A 48 -16.17 -44.69 43.03
N VAL A 49 -15.36 -45.01 42.03
CA VAL A 49 -13.91 -44.82 42.13
C VAL A 49 -13.71 -43.30 42.13
N GLN A 50 -13.29 -42.80 43.28
CA GLN A 50 -12.86 -41.42 43.46
C GLN A 50 -11.78 -41.11 42.41
N GLU A 51 -12.00 -40.03 41.67
CA GLU A 51 -10.95 -39.30 40.97
C GLU A 51 -9.86 -38.95 41.97
N GLU A 52 -8.74 -39.67 41.88
CA GLU A 52 -7.51 -39.25 42.51
C GLU A 52 -6.85 -38.26 41.54
N SER A 53 -7.14 -36.99 41.74
CA SER A 53 -6.44 -35.89 41.10
C SER A 53 -5.00 -35.86 41.62
N LEU A 54 -4.04 -36.13 40.73
CA LEU A 54 -2.64 -35.77 40.92
C LEU A 54 -2.20 -34.91 39.73
N ASP A 55 -1.69 -33.73 40.06
CA ASP A 55 -1.20 -32.69 39.17
C ASP A 55 -0.39 -33.23 37.98
N GLY A 56 -0.89 -32.97 36.78
CA GLY A 56 -0.18 -33.14 35.53
C GLY A 56 -1.01 -32.47 34.43
N GLN A 57 -0.42 -31.53 33.68
CA GLN A 57 -1.06 -30.84 32.56
C GLN A 57 -1.98 -31.79 31.79
N GLN A 58 -3.29 -31.54 31.78
CA GLN A 58 -4.24 -32.33 30.99
C GLN A 58 -3.75 -32.37 29.55
N ARG A 59 -3.28 -33.55 29.12
CA ARG A 59 -2.77 -33.77 27.78
C ARG A 59 -3.95 -33.82 26.83
N ALA A 60 -3.94 -32.98 25.80
CA ALA A 60 -4.93 -33.05 24.74
C ALA A 60 -4.88 -34.46 24.13
N SER A 61 -6.02 -35.12 24.11
CA SER A 61 -6.16 -36.46 23.54
C SER A 61 -7.52 -36.61 22.84
N LEU A 62 -7.57 -37.52 21.87
CA LEU A 62 -8.77 -37.91 21.15
C LEU A 62 -8.81 -39.42 21.03
N PHE A 63 -9.86 -40.04 21.58
CA PHE A 63 -10.08 -41.47 21.43
C PHE A 63 -10.96 -41.75 20.22
N LEU A 64 -10.48 -42.64 19.35
CA LEU A 64 -11.15 -43.08 18.13
C LEU A 64 -11.69 -44.51 18.36
N PRO A 65 -12.98 -44.68 18.68
CA PRO A 65 -13.57 -45.99 18.97
C PRO A 65 -13.83 -46.77 17.67
N ILE A 66 -12.77 -47.35 17.11
CA ILE A 66 -12.84 -48.15 15.88
C ILE A 66 -12.47 -49.60 16.13
N GLY A 67 -13.15 -50.50 15.43
CA GLY A 67 -12.92 -51.93 15.55
C GLY A 67 -11.47 -52.33 15.24
N ALA A 68 -11.01 -53.43 15.84
CA ALA A 68 -9.62 -53.90 15.77
C ALA A 68 -9.10 -54.17 14.34
N GLU A 69 -10.01 -54.30 13.37
CA GLU A 69 -9.74 -54.56 11.95
C GLU A 69 -9.67 -53.29 11.08
N VAL A 70 -10.00 -52.12 11.62
CA VAL A 70 -9.98 -50.85 10.86
C VAL A 70 -8.55 -50.35 10.76
N ALA A 71 -8.08 -50.08 9.54
CA ALA A 71 -6.77 -49.51 9.32
C ALA A 71 -6.85 -47.98 9.36
N LEU A 72 -5.83 -47.34 9.94
CA LEU A 72 -5.70 -45.88 10.01
C LEU A 72 -4.43 -45.37 9.34
N ALA A 73 -4.51 -44.15 8.79
CA ALA A 73 -3.38 -43.29 8.49
C ALA A 73 -3.60 -41.92 9.14
N ALA A 74 -2.53 -41.24 9.56
CA ALA A 74 -2.59 -39.91 10.14
C ALA A 74 -1.41 -39.05 9.65
N PHE A 75 -1.71 -37.88 9.09
CA PHE A 75 -0.72 -37.00 8.48
C PHE A 75 -1.21 -35.55 8.40
N TRP A 76 -0.27 -34.63 8.25
CA TRP A 76 -0.56 -33.20 8.12
C TRP A 76 -0.81 -32.81 6.66
N SER A 77 -1.87 -32.02 6.42
CA SER A 77 -2.21 -31.40 5.15
C SER A 77 -2.45 -29.90 5.37
N GLY A 78 -1.44 -29.08 5.04
CA GLY A 78 -1.47 -27.66 5.38
C GLY A 78 -1.67 -27.46 6.89
N PRO A 79 -2.58 -26.60 7.36
CA PRO A 79 -2.84 -26.40 8.79
C PRO A 79 -3.67 -27.53 9.44
N ASP A 80 -4.11 -28.53 8.68
CA ASP A 80 -5.05 -29.53 9.16
C ASP A 80 -4.37 -30.89 9.38
N LEU A 81 -4.70 -31.55 10.50
CA LEU A 81 -4.41 -32.96 10.71
C LEU A 81 -5.51 -33.79 10.04
N LEU A 82 -5.13 -34.67 9.12
CA LEU A 82 -6.02 -35.63 8.51
C LEU A 82 -5.81 -37.02 9.11
N ILE A 83 -6.91 -37.64 9.52
CA ILE A 83 -6.96 -39.02 9.96
C ILE A 83 -7.89 -39.78 9.01
N VAL A 84 -7.38 -40.84 8.40
CA VAL A 84 -8.10 -41.58 7.36
C VAL A 84 -8.28 -43.02 7.80
N ALA A 85 -9.54 -43.45 7.90
CA ALA A 85 -9.94 -44.82 8.14
C ALA A 85 -10.30 -45.53 6.82
N ASP A 86 -9.94 -46.80 6.70
CA ASP A 86 -10.09 -47.60 5.47
C ASP A 86 -11.50 -48.15 5.17
N ARG A 87 -12.50 -47.64 5.89
CA ARG A 87 -13.91 -48.00 5.71
C ARG A 87 -14.84 -46.90 6.24
N PRO A 88 -16.12 -46.89 5.85
CA PRO A 88 -17.10 -46.00 6.44
C PRO A 88 -17.35 -46.34 7.92
N VAL A 89 -17.16 -45.35 8.81
CA VAL A 89 -17.35 -45.45 10.26
C VAL A 89 -18.35 -44.36 10.68
N ALA A 90 -19.64 -44.64 10.51
CA ALA A 90 -20.70 -43.66 10.78
C ALA A 90 -20.79 -43.21 12.25
N SER A 91 -20.26 -44.01 13.18
CA SER A 91 -20.23 -43.68 14.62
C SER A 91 -19.39 -42.45 14.94
N PHE A 92 -18.44 -42.07 14.08
CA PHE A 92 -17.61 -40.88 14.28
C PHE A 92 -18.39 -39.56 14.22
N VAL A 93 -19.50 -39.51 13.49
CA VAL A 93 -20.27 -38.27 13.29
C VAL A 93 -20.93 -37.78 14.59
N HIS A 94 -21.17 -38.66 15.57
CA HIS A 94 -21.93 -38.34 16.78
C HIS A 94 -21.20 -38.64 18.11
N ASN A 95 -20.08 -39.37 18.08
CA ASN A 95 -19.46 -39.93 19.29
C ASN A 95 -18.00 -39.49 19.54
N LEU A 96 -17.47 -38.53 18.77
CA LEU A 96 -16.12 -38.03 18.98
C LEU A 96 -16.14 -36.87 19.99
N ILE A 97 -15.50 -37.07 21.14
CA ILE A 97 -15.25 -36.05 22.15
C ILE A 97 -13.74 -35.87 22.25
N GLY A 98 -13.22 -34.82 21.62
CA GLY A 98 -11.81 -34.43 21.71
C GLY A 98 -11.57 -33.41 22.83
N GLN A 99 -10.34 -33.36 23.34
CA GLN A 99 -9.90 -32.36 24.31
C GLN A 99 -8.81 -31.45 23.70
N GLY A 100 -8.80 -30.17 24.09
CA GLY A 100 -7.78 -29.21 23.66
C GLY A 100 -7.79 -28.98 22.14
N VAL A 101 -6.63 -29.16 21.49
CA VAL A 101 -6.46 -28.97 20.03
C VAL A 101 -7.30 -29.93 19.17
N PHE A 102 -7.89 -30.97 19.77
CA PHE A 102 -8.74 -31.94 19.08
C PHE A 102 -10.25 -31.69 19.28
N ALA A 103 -10.65 -30.59 19.94
CA ALA A 103 -12.04 -30.33 20.27
C ALA A 103 -12.93 -30.08 19.05
N ASP A 104 -12.38 -29.50 17.98
CA ASP A 104 -13.09 -29.20 16.74
C ASP A 104 -12.63 -30.17 15.64
N THR A 105 -13.46 -31.18 15.38
CA THR A 105 -13.16 -32.27 14.43
C THR A 105 -14.28 -32.40 13.41
N ASP A 106 -13.97 -32.13 12.14
CA ASP A 106 -14.87 -32.37 11.01
C ASP A 106 -14.77 -33.84 10.56
N VAL A 107 -15.91 -34.49 10.37
CA VAL A 107 -15.97 -35.89 9.90
C VAL A 107 -16.65 -35.98 8.55
N THR A 108 -15.96 -36.54 7.56
CA THR A 108 -16.50 -36.85 6.24
C THR A 108 -16.50 -38.36 6.02
N VAL A 109 -17.68 -38.95 5.85
CA VAL A 109 -17.81 -40.38 5.52
C VAL A 109 -17.91 -40.51 3.99
N LEU A 110 -16.97 -41.24 3.40
CA LEU A 110 -16.94 -41.59 1.97
C LEU A 110 -17.43 -43.04 1.78
N GLU A 111 -17.65 -43.43 0.53
CA GLU A 111 -18.12 -44.79 0.18
C GLU A 111 -17.19 -45.89 0.74
N ASN A 112 -15.88 -45.69 0.64
CA ASN A 112 -14.86 -46.67 1.03
C ASN A 112 -13.88 -46.19 2.11
N ALA A 113 -14.15 -45.04 2.76
CA ALA A 113 -13.25 -44.45 3.75
C ALA A 113 -13.98 -43.49 4.69
N THR A 114 -13.35 -43.14 5.81
CA THR A 114 -13.80 -42.02 6.67
C THR A 114 -12.62 -41.09 6.91
N ILE A 115 -12.81 -39.79 6.68
CA ILE A 115 -11.79 -38.76 6.87
C ILE A 115 -12.21 -37.88 8.05
N LEU A 116 -11.33 -37.77 9.03
CA LEU A 116 -11.45 -36.78 10.10
C LEU A 116 -10.44 -35.67 9.81
N ARG A 117 -10.89 -34.42 9.93
CA ARG A 117 -10.07 -33.23 9.75
C ARG A 117 -10.09 -32.41 11.03
N ILE A 118 -8.91 -32.09 11.54
CA ILE A 118 -8.74 -31.30 12.75
C ILE A 118 -7.87 -30.10 12.41
N HIS A 119 -8.37 -28.89 12.62
CA HIS A 119 -7.63 -27.67 12.33
C HIS A 119 -6.61 -27.36 13.45
N ALA A 120 -5.31 -27.43 13.16
CA ALA A 120 -4.25 -27.25 14.13
C ALA A 120 -3.00 -26.63 13.48
N PRO A 121 -3.01 -25.31 13.22
CA PRO A 121 -1.97 -24.62 12.44
C PRO A 121 -0.58 -24.63 13.09
N SER A 122 -0.47 -24.92 14.39
CA SER A 122 0.79 -25.00 15.12
C SER A 122 1.53 -26.34 14.95
N HIS A 123 0.96 -27.29 14.21
CA HIS A 123 1.51 -28.65 13.97
C HIS A 123 2.09 -29.29 15.23
N PRO A 124 1.29 -29.46 16.30
CA PRO A 124 1.78 -30.10 17.51
C PRO A 124 2.31 -31.51 17.21
N HIS A 125 3.35 -31.92 17.94
CA HIS A 125 3.80 -33.31 17.87
C HIS A 125 2.68 -34.22 18.38
N ILE A 126 2.31 -35.19 17.56
CA ILE A 126 1.24 -36.14 17.86
C ILE A 126 1.76 -37.57 17.79
N MET A 127 1.10 -38.45 18.52
CA MET A 127 1.33 -39.89 18.48
C MET A 127 0.00 -40.62 18.47
N LEU A 128 -0.09 -41.67 17.67
CA LEU A 128 -1.21 -42.60 17.70
C LEU A 128 -0.78 -43.89 18.41
N ARG A 129 -1.58 -44.32 19.38
CA ARG A 129 -1.41 -45.59 20.09
C ARG A 129 -2.62 -46.48 19.90
N LYS A 130 -2.39 -47.75 19.56
CA LYS A 130 -3.44 -48.75 19.46
C LYS A 130 -3.83 -49.22 20.85
N LYS A 131 -5.14 -49.23 21.13
CA LYS A 131 -5.77 -49.81 22.32
C LYS A 131 -6.64 -50.99 21.90
N LEU A 132 -7.15 -51.75 22.87
CA LEU A 132 -8.02 -52.90 22.62
C LEU A 132 -9.30 -52.49 21.88
N ASP A 133 -9.87 -51.34 22.24
CA ASP A 133 -11.19 -50.89 21.74
C ASP A 133 -11.09 -49.71 20.74
N GLY A 134 -9.90 -49.40 20.23
CA GLY A 134 -9.72 -48.29 19.30
C GLY A 134 -8.30 -47.72 19.25
N TRP A 135 -8.19 -46.46 18.82
CA TRP A 135 -6.93 -45.73 18.77
C TRP A 135 -6.98 -44.49 19.64
N LEU A 136 -5.88 -44.19 20.32
CA LEU A 136 -5.72 -42.98 21.10
C LEU A 136 -4.73 -42.06 20.40
N LEU A 137 -5.20 -40.86 20.04
CA LEU A 137 -4.37 -39.77 19.57
C LEU A 137 -3.97 -38.91 20.78
N GLU A 138 -2.67 -38.70 20.97
CA GLU A 138 -2.14 -37.90 22.09
C GLU A 138 -1.21 -36.79 21.57
N GLN A 139 -1.34 -35.58 22.13
CA GLN A 139 -0.37 -34.51 21.93
C GLN A 139 0.86 -34.73 22.83
N LEU A 140 2.05 -34.60 22.26
CA LEU A 140 3.33 -34.69 22.95
C LEU A 140 3.85 -33.29 23.36
N PRO A 141 4.54 -33.16 24.51
CA PRO A 141 5.23 -31.92 24.90
C PRO A 141 6.32 -31.52 23.90
N GLN A 142 6.53 -30.22 23.71
CA GLN A 142 7.68 -29.72 22.93
C GLN A 142 8.98 -30.14 23.62
N GLY A 143 9.81 -30.95 22.93
CA GLY A 143 11.07 -31.50 23.44
C GLY A 143 11.13 -33.03 23.54
N ASP A 144 9.99 -33.72 23.56
CA ASP A 144 9.88 -35.20 23.67
C ASP A 144 9.88 -35.94 22.32
N ALA A 145 10.37 -35.29 21.24
CA ALA A 145 10.40 -35.85 19.89
C ALA A 145 11.17 -37.19 19.78
N THR A 146 12.06 -37.49 20.74
CA THR A 146 12.83 -38.73 20.83
C THR A 146 12.01 -39.94 21.28
N SER A 147 10.78 -39.75 21.82
CA SER A 147 9.91 -40.84 22.27
C SER A 147 9.02 -41.44 21.16
N VAL A 148 9.00 -40.86 19.95
CA VAL A 148 8.17 -41.35 18.85
C VAL A 148 8.89 -42.47 18.11
N LYS A 149 8.30 -43.67 18.11
CA LYS A 149 8.83 -44.82 17.36
C LYS A 149 8.85 -44.48 15.87
N SER A 150 10.02 -44.54 15.22
CA SER A 150 10.13 -44.35 13.77
C SER A 150 9.63 -45.58 13.01
N ALA A 151 8.96 -45.32 11.88
CA ALA A 151 8.55 -46.37 10.96
C ALA A 151 9.76 -47.02 10.26
N PRO A 152 9.67 -48.30 9.87
CA PRO A 152 10.70 -48.95 9.08
C PRO A 152 11.02 -48.13 7.81
N PRO A 153 12.31 -47.96 7.47
CA PRO A 153 12.71 -47.22 6.28
C PRO A 153 12.18 -47.91 5.02
N ALA A 154 11.86 -47.12 4.01
CA ALA A 154 11.48 -47.65 2.71
C ALA A 154 12.69 -48.27 2.01
N VAL A 155 12.45 -49.36 1.26
CA VAL A 155 13.46 -50.05 0.47
C VAL A 155 13.30 -49.64 -0.98
N MET A 156 14.32 -48.98 -1.53
CA MET A 156 14.36 -48.59 -2.94
C MET A 156 14.71 -49.82 -3.79
N LEU A 157 13.84 -50.15 -4.74
CA LEU A 157 14.02 -51.25 -5.68
C LEU A 157 14.07 -50.68 -7.11
N PRO A 158 14.64 -51.41 -8.09
CA PRO A 158 14.51 -51.03 -9.48
C PRO A 158 13.02 -50.94 -9.87
N GLU A 159 12.57 -49.75 -10.28
CA GLU A 159 11.19 -49.45 -10.73
C GLU A 159 10.10 -49.53 -9.64
N ALA A 160 10.48 -49.67 -8.36
CA ALA A 160 9.53 -49.72 -7.27
C ALA A 160 10.10 -49.22 -5.94
N VAL A 161 9.23 -48.83 -5.01
CA VAL A 161 9.59 -48.61 -3.61
C VAL A 161 8.75 -49.51 -2.73
N LEU A 162 9.42 -50.26 -1.84
CA LEU A 162 8.77 -51.11 -0.85
C LEU A 162 8.74 -50.41 0.50
N PHE A 163 7.55 -50.18 1.04
CA PHE A 163 7.35 -49.81 2.44
C PHE A 163 7.07 -51.08 3.26
N PRO A 164 7.91 -51.43 4.25
CA PRO A 164 7.77 -52.64 5.06
C PRO A 164 6.65 -52.52 6.11
N GLN A 165 5.44 -52.15 5.68
CA GLN A 165 4.25 -51.99 6.50
C GLN A 165 3.43 -53.28 6.48
N LYS A 166 3.48 -54.05 7.58
CA LYS A 166 2.67 -55.25 7.75
C LYS A 166 1.22 -54.89 8.09
N GLN A 167 0.25 -55.70 7.65
CA GLN A 167 -1.18 -55.51 7.91
C GLN A 167 -1.70 -54.12 7.50
N SER A 168 -1.52 -53.80 6.21
CA SER A 168 -2.09 -52.60 5.60
C SER A 168 -3.55 -52.82 5.23
N GLY A 169 -4.37 -51.78 5.37
CA GLY A 169 -5.73 -51.75 4.84
C GLY A 169 -5.77 -51.50 3.34
N HIS A 170 -6.96 -51.20 2.82
CA HIS A 170 -7.13 -50.86 1.41
C HIS A 170 -6.48 -49.52 1.07
N VAL A 171 -5.91 -49.40 -0.14
CA VAL A 171 -5.36 -48.13 -0.62
C VAL A 171 -6.50 -47.17 -0.92
N ILE A 172 -6.44 -45.99 -0.32
CA ILE A 172 -7.42 -44.93 -0.49
C ILE A 172 -6.78 -43.84 -1.33
N SER A 173 -7.55 -43.28 -2.27
CA SER A 173 -7.10 -42.18 -3.12
C SER A 173 -8.09 -41.02 -3.09
N PHE A 174 -7.62 -39.83 -2.77
CA PHE A 174 -8.39 -38.59 -2.85
C PHE A 174 -7.45 -37.37 -3.04
N PRO A 175 -7.93 -36.24 -3.57
CA PRO A 175 -7.12 -35.03 -3.69
C PRO A 175 -6.84 -34.41 -2.32
N ASP A 176 -5.58 -34.04 -2.08
CA ASP A 176 -5.14 -33.34 -0.88
C ASP A 176 -5.95 -32.05 -0.67
N PRO A 177 -6.65 -31.84 0.47
CA PRO A 177 -7.48 -30.65 0.65
C PRO A 177 -6.67 -29.34 0.72
N ALA A 178 -5.38 -29.39 1.06
CA ALA A 178 -4.53 -28.21 1.05
C ALA A 178 -3.99 -27.87 -0.36
N THR A 179 -3.69 -28.87 -1.18
CA THR A 179 -2.93 -28.67 -2.43
C THR A 179 -3.56 -29.23 -3.70
N GLY A 180 -4.55 -30.10 -3.58
CA GLY A 180 -5.19 -30.78 -4.71
C GLY A 180 -4.37 -31.93 -5.31
N VAL A 181 -3.15 -32.21 -4.83
CA VAL A 181 -2.36 -33.36 -5.31
C VAL A 181 -3.09 -34.65 -5.00
N ARG A 182 -3.05 -35.64 -5.91
CA ARG A 182 -3.61 -36.96 -5.65
C ARG A 182 -2.83 -37.65 -4.54
N LEU A 183 -3.46 -37.89 -3.40
CA LEU A 183 -2.90 -38.69 -2.32
C LEU A 183 -3.22 -40.16 -2.57
N LEU A 184 -2.21 -41.02 -2.39
CA LEU A 184 -2.34 -42.47 -2.31
C LEU A 184 -1.97 -42.88 -0.88
N ILE A 185 -2.94 -43.39 -0.14
CA ILE A 185 -2.82 -43.63 1.30
C ILE A 185 -2.97 -45.12 1.54
N ALA A 186 -1.95 -45.74 2.14
CA ALA A 186 -2.01 -47.10 2.65
C ALA A 186 -2.09 -47.04 4.18
N PRO A 187 -3.30 -47.07 4.76
CA PRO A 187 -3.49 -47.10 6.20
C PRO A 187 -3.02 -48.45 6.78
N SER A 188 -2.75 -48.51 8.09
CA SER A 188 -2.33 -49.75 8.76
C SER A 188 -3.18 -50.05 9.99
N ILE A 189 -3.39 -51.35 10.21
CA ILE A 189 -4.10 -51.90 11.37
C ILE A 189 -3.20 -51.88 12.62
N MET A 190 -1.88 -51.90 12.46
CA MET A 190 -0.92 -51.88 13.58
C MET A 190 -0.18 -50.56 13.65
N GLU A 191 0.37 -50.22 14.82
CA GLU A 191 1.26 -49.07 14.98
C GLU A 191 2.47 -49.20 14.06
N THR A 192 2.59 -48.30 13.09
CA THR A 192 3.74 -48.24 12.18
C THR A 192 4.84 -47.36 12.73
N GLY A 193 4.49 -46.37 13.55
CA GLY A 193 5.38 -45.29 13.96
C GLY A 193 5.42 -44.14 12.95
N SER A 194 6.14 -43.07 13.30
CA SER A 194 6.25 -41.88 12.48
C SER A 194 7.20 -42.08 11.31
N ARG A 195 6.81 -41.56 10.14
CA ARG A 195 7.62 -41.58 8.92
C ARG A 195 8.06 -40.17 8.58
N SER A 196 9.35 -40.01 8.29
CA SER A 196 9.90 -38.75 7.78
C SER A 196 9.52 -38.53 6.32
N PRO A 197 9.25 -37.28 5.91
CA PRO A 197 9.02 -36.96 4.50
C PRO A 197 10.28 -37.15 3.66
N TYR A 198 10.10 -37.49 2.39
CA TYR A 198 11.16 -37.46 1.37
C TYR A 198 10.53 -37.42 -0.04
N ARG A 199 11.31 -37.07 -1.06
CA ARG A 199 10.84 -37.08 -2.46
C ARG A 199 11.59 -38.09 -3.33
N GLY A 200 10.89 -38.55 -4.37
CA GLY A 200 11.42 -39.37 -5.46
C GLY A 200 10.83 -38.92 -6.80
N ILE A 201 11.26 -39.55 -7.89
CA ILE A 201 10.87 -39.14 -9.24
C ILE A 201 9.37 -39.41 -9.47
N GLY A 202 8.59 -38.33 -9.58
CA GLY A 202 7.14 -38.36 -9.80
C GLY A 202 6.27 -38.59 -8.56
N TYR A 203 6.86 -38.61 -7.35
CA TYR A 203 6.11 -38.79 -6.10
C TYR A 203 6.83 -38.19 -4.89
N GLY A 204 6.05 -37.78 -3.88
CA GLY A 204 6.55 -37.41 -2.56
C GLY A 204 5.95 -38.29 -1.46
N VAL A 205 6.76 -38.76 -0.53
CA VAL A 205 6.28 -39.43 0.68
C VAL A 205 6.09 -38.38 1.77
N ARG A 206 4.90 -38.35 2.37
CA ARG A 206 4.56 -37.38 3.41
C ARG A 206 5.04 -37.84 4.77
N GLY A 207 5.40 -36.83 5.57
CA GLY A 207 5.50 -36.99 7.01
C GLY A 207 4.16 -37.50 7.55
N SER A 208 4.18 -38.63 8.24
CA SER A 208 2.96 -39.24 8.78
C SER A 208 3.23 -39.80 10.16
N ALA A 209 2.26 -39.65 11.06
CA ALA A 209 2.31 -40.26 12.39
C ALA A 209 1.94 -41.75 12.33
N GLN A 210 1.18 -42.16 11.31
CA GLN A 210 0.70 -43.51 11.11
C GLN A 210 0.42 -43.77 9.62
N GLY A 211 0.74 -44.97 9.13
CA GLY A 211 0.50 -45.40 7.75
C GLY A 211 1.54 -44.91 6.74
N VAL A 212 1.27 -45.13 5.45
CA VAL A 212 2.06 -44.61 4.33
C VAL A 212 1.18 -43.66 3.52
N VAL A 213 1.68 -42.44 3.30
CA VAL A 213 0.98 -41.40 2.55
C VAL A 213 1.89 -40.91 1.44
N VAL A 214 1.47 -41.10 0.21
CA VAL A 214 2.21 -40.70 -0.99
C VAL A 214 1.42 -39.64 -1.74
N ALA A 215 2.02 -38.47 -1.93
CA ALA A 215 1.58 -37.48 -2.89
C ALA A 215 2.09 -37.91 -4.27
N ALA A 216 1.17 -38.27 -5.17
CA ALA A 216 1.50 -38.69 -6.52
C ALA A 216 1.45 -37.48 -7.46
N ASP A 217 2.62 -37.06 -7.96
CA ASP A 217 2.76 -35.93 -8.87
C ASP A 217 2.50 -36.32 -10.33
N SER A 218 2.54 -37.62 -10.63
CA SER A 218 2.16 -38.20 -11.93
C SER A 218 0.97 -39.16 -11.81
N SER A 219 0.18 -39.21 -12.89
CA SER A 219 -0.92 -40.16 -13.04
C SER A 219 -0.45 -41.62 -13.10
N GLN A 220 0.79 -41.85 -13.52
CA GLN A 220 1.40 -43.18 -13.68
C GLN A 220 1.69 -43.84 -12.33
N ILE A 221 1.86 -43.06 -11.27
CA ILE A 221 2.17 -43.61 -9.95
C ILE A 221 1.00 -44.43 -9.42
N LYS A 222 1.29 -45.60 -8.89
CA LYS A 222 0.32 -46.50 -8.27
C LYS A 222 0.88 -47.01 -6.95
N LEU A 223 -0.01 -47.13 -5.97
CA LEU A 223 0.28 -47.75 -4.68
C LEU A 223 -0.54 -49.03 -4.58
N ASP A 224 0.13 -50.15 -4.32
CA ASP A 224 -0.47 -51.47 -4.19
C ASP A 224 -0.09 -52.10 -2.84
N VAL A 225 -1.01 -52.83 -2.23
CA VAL A 225 -0.76 -53.58 -1.00
C VAL A 225 -0.60 -55.04 -1.36
N THR A 226 0.53 -55.64 -0.98
CA THR A 226 0.74 -57.08 -1.12
C THR A 226 0.73 -57.73 0.26
N VAL A 227 -0.13 -58.73 0.44
CA VAL A 227 -0.22 -59.52 1.67
C VAL A 227 1.17 -60.06 2.03
N ASP A 228 1.56 -59.89 3.30
CA ASP A 228 2.85 -60.29 3.89
C ASP A 228 4.14 -59.63 3.37
N LYS A 229 4.11 -58.95 2.22
CA LYS A 229 5.29 -58.29 1.64
C LYS A 229 5.36 -56.80 1.96
N GLY A 230 4.22 -56.12 2.13
CA GLY A 230 4.15 -54.68 2.44
C GLY A 230 3.46 -53.87 1.35
N VAL A 231 3.71 -52.56 1.34
CA VAL A 231 3.12 -51.63 0.38
C VAL A 231 4.14 -51.31 -0.71
N PHE A 232 3.75 -51.46 -1.97
CA PHE A 232 4.58 -51.17 -3.13
C PHE A 232 4.10 -49.90 -3.83
N LEU A 233 5.05 -49.02 -4.12
CA LEU A 233 4.86 -47.91 -5.03
C LEU A 233 5.54 -48.25 -6.35
N SER A 234 4.83 -48.11 -7.46
CA SER A 234 5.37 -48.35 -8.81
C SER A 234 4.79 -47.35 -9.81
N ALA A 235 5.34 -47.29 -11.02
CA ALA A 235 4.78 -46.54 -12.14
C ALA A 235 4.09 -47.47 -13.15
N LEU A 236 3.06 -46.96 -13.82
CA LEU A 236 2.27 -47.65 -14.85
C LEU A 236 2.63 -47.11 -16.24
N GLY A 237 2.90 -47.99 -17.20
CA GLY A 237 3.07 -47.62 -18.61
C GLY A 237 4.25 -48.31 -19.31
N LEU A 238 4.35 -48.14 -20.63
CA LEU A 238 5.48 -48.63 -21.45
C LEU A 238 6.75 -47.78 -21.28
N ASP A 239 6.59 -46.49 -20.97
CA ASP A 239 7.67 -45.54 -20.62
C ASP A 239 7.51 -45.12 -19.15
N ALA A 240 7.54 -46.10 -18.24
CA ALA A 240 7.26 -45.89 -16.82
C ALA A 240 8.30 -44.96 -16.17
N LEU A 241 7.84 -44.08 -15.27
CA LEU A 241 8.73 -43.29 -14.43
C LEU A 241 9.70 -44.20 -13.65
N PRO A 242 10.98 -43.81 -13.48
CA PRO A 242 11.99 -44.63 -12.82
C PRO A 242 11.82 -44.58 -11.28
N VAL A 243 10.70 -45.09 -10.79
CA VAL A 243 10.36 -45.13 -9.36
C VAL A 243 11.41 -45.95 -8.62
N GLY A 244 11.88 -45.43 -7.48
CA GLY A 244 12.92 -46.09 -6.68
C GLY A 244 14.34 -45.98 -7.24
N GLN A 245 14.56 -45.30 -8.37
CA GLN A 245 15.91 -44.96 -8.84
C GLN A 245 16.36 -43.60 -8.28
N GLY A 246 17.65 -43.51 -7.93
CA GLY A 246 18.25 -42.32 -7.33
C GLY A 246 18.22 -42.33 -5.79
N ALA A 247 19.05 -41.50 -5.17
CA ALA A 247 18.98 -41.31 -3.73
C ALA A 247 17.70 -40.52 -3.41
N PRO A 248 16.81 -41.00 -2.51
CA PRO A 248 15.66 -40.24 -2.09
C PRO A 248 16.14 -38.93 -1.48
N GLU A 249 15.60 -37.82 -1.96
CA GLU A 249 15.95 -36.51 -1.46
C GLU A 249 15.24 -36.36 -0.10
N THR A 250 16.01 -36.61 0.95
CA THR A 250 15.61 -36.47 2.36
C THR A 250 15.71 -35.03 2.84
N ALA A 251 15.90 -34.09 1.91
CA ALA A 251 16.05 -32.68 2.21
C ALA A 251 14.94 -32.23 3.16
N PRO A 252 15.23 -31.28 4.06
CA PRO A 252 14.19 -30.61 4.83
C PRO A 252 13.05 -30.17 3.90
N LEU A 253 11.88 -29.88 4.45
CA LEU A 253 11.01 -28.90 3.80
C LEU A 253 11.79 -27.57 3.75
N GLU A 254 12.79 -27.46 2.88
CA GLU A 254 13.34 -26.18 2.48
C GLU A 254 12.19 -25.45 1.79
N GLY A 255 11.83 -24.29 2.34
CA GLY A 255 10.91 -23.37 1.69
C GLY A 255 9.45 -23.40 2.11
N GLY A 256 9.16 -23.56 3.40
CA GLY A 256 7.86 -23.16 3.97
C GLY A 256 6.59 -23.55 3.20
N GLN A 257 5.55 -22.71 3.32
CA GLN A 257 4.21 -23.02 2.80
C GLN A 257 4.10 -22.81 1.29
N ASP A 258 4.86 -21.85 0.74
CA ASP A 258 4.85 -21.45 -0.66
C ASP A 258 5.48 -22.52 -1.57
N TRP A 259 6.63 -23.11 -1.20
CA TRP A 259 7.22 -24.18 -2.01
C TRP A 259 6.26 -25.35 -2.16
N PHE A 260 5.55 -25.65 -1.07
CA PHE A 260 4.58 -26.71 -1.09
C PHE A 260 3.39 -26.39 -2.00
N TRP A 261 2.82 -25.19 -1.90
CA TRP A 261 1.67 -24.78 -2.70
C TRP A 261 2.00 -24.58 -4.19
N LEU A 262 3.21 -24.13 -4.49
CA LEU A 262 3.70 -23.85 -5.83
C LEU A 262 4.37 -25.07 -6.49
N GLY A 263 4.64 -26.13 -5.73
CA GLY A 263 5.32 -27.33 -6.22
C GLY A 263 6.81 -27.11 -6.48
N LEU A 264 7.44 -26.18 -5.76
CA LEU A 264 8.87 -25.93 -5.88
C LEU A 264 9.67 -27.09 -5.28
N HIS A 265 10.83 -27.33 -5.86
CA HIS A 265 11.87 -28.21 -5.33
C HIS A 265 13.20 -27.89 -5.96
N SER A 266 14.28 -28.20 -5.24
CA SER A 266 15.63 -28.05 -5.76
C SER A 266 15.88 -29.14 -6.79
N ALA A 267 16.11 -28.76 -8.04
CA ALA A 267 16.52 -29.67 -9.09
C ALA A 267 17.22 -28.89 -10.21
N PRO A 268 18.11 -29.52 -11.00
CA PRO A 268 18.68 -28.88 -12.18
C PRO A 268 17.59 -28.44 -13.16
N ALA A 269 17.76 -27.28 -13.81
CA ALA A 269 16.77 -26.72 -14.74
C ALA A 269 16.33 -27.70 -15.84
N ALA A 270 17.25 -28.53 -16.35
CA ALA A 270 16.94 -29.55 -17.35
C ALA A 270 16.00 -30.66 -16.83
N VAL A 271 16.08 -30.99 -15.53
CA VAL A 271 15.19 -31.96 -14.88
C VAL A 271 13.80 -31.34 -14.71
N LEU A 272 13.72 -30.11 -14.19
CA LEU A 272 12.45 -29.37 -14.05
C LEU A 272 11.72 -29.22 -15.39
N GLN A 273 12.47 -28.91 -16.45
CA GLN A 273 11.94 -28.82 -17.82
C GLN A 273 11.37 -30.17 -18.29
N LYS A 274 12.06 -31.28 -18.01
CA LYS A 274 11.59 -32.62 -18.37
C LYS A 274 10.33 -32.99 -17.58
N ASP A 275 10.31 -32.69 -16.28
CA ASP A 275 9.18 -32.98 -15.39
C ASP A 275 7.94 -32.20 -15.83
N TRP A 276 8.08 -30.93 -16.21
CA TRP A 276 7.00 -30.14 -16.81
C TRP A 276 6.45 -30.79 -18.08
N LEU A 277 7.31 -31.15 -19.04
CA LEU A 277 6.86 -31.76 -20.30
C LEU A 277 6.15 -33.10 -20.07
N ALA A 278 6.62 -33.91 -19.12
CA ALA A 278 5.97 -35.15 -18.73
C ALA A 278 4.60 -34.89 -18.08
N ALA A 279 4.52 -33.97 -17.12
CA ALA A 279 3.28 -33.62 -16.43
C ALA A 279 2.23 -33.03 -17.40
N LYS A 280 2.66 -32.24 -18.38
CA LYS A 280 1.79 -31.71 -19.45
C LYS A 280 1.18 -32.85 -20.28
N ALA A 281 1.99 -33.81 -20.72
CA ALA A 281 1.51 -34.96 -21.48
C ALA A 281 0.57 -35.86 -20.66
N ASP A 282 0.84 -36.03 -19.36
CA ASP A 282 -0.03 -36.76 -18.43
C ASP A 282 -1.39 -36.06 -18.26
N ALA A 283 -1.41 -34.72 -18.13
CA ALA A 283 -2.63 -33.94 -18.01
C ALA A 283 -3.53 -34.02 -19.26
N GLU A 284 -2.94 -34.06 -20.45
CA GLU A 284 -3.65 -34.24 -21.73
C GLU A 284 -4.29 -35.64 -21.85
N LYS A 285 -3.63 -36.68 -21.29
CA LYS A 285 -4.07 -38.08 -21.33
C LYS A 285 -5.00 -38.47 -20.17
N ALA A 286 -5.16 -37.60 -19.16
CA ALA A 286 -5.89 -37.92 -17.95
C ALA A 286 -7.39 -38.18 -18.19
N THR A 287 -7.91 -39.23 -17.53
CA THR A 287 -9.34 -39.57 -17.51
C THR A 287 -10.15 -38.47 -16.81
N PRO A 288 -11.48 -38.37 -17.03
CA PRO A 288 -12.30 -37.29 -16.47
C PRO A 288 -12.15 -37.08 -14.96
N SER A 289 -12.01 -38.14 -14.17
CA SER A 289 -11.84 -38.08 -12.71
C SER A 289 -10.44 -37.64 -12.26
N LEU A 290 -9.42 -37.79 -13.11
CA LEU A 290 -8.02 -37.43 -12.81
C LEU A 290 -7.55 -36.16 -13.52
N ARG A 291 -8.39 -35.60 -14.41
CA ARG A 291 -8.03 -34.43 -15.23
C ARG A 291 -7.69 -33.21 -14.40
N TRP A 292 -8.49 -32.91 -13.37
CA TRP A 292 -8.26 -31.74 -12.53
C TRP A 292 -6.96 -31.85 -11.72
N PRO A 293 -6.70 -32.94 -10.96
CA PRO A 293 -5.41 -33.12 -10.28
C PRO A 293 -4.21 -33.08 -11.23
N ALA A 294 -4.33 -33.70 -12.41
CA ALA A 294 -3.25 -33.72 -13.40
C ALA A 294 -2.96 -32.33 -13.99
N GLN A 295 -3.99 -31.52 -14.24
CA GLN A 295 -3.81 -30.12 -14.68
C GLN A 295 -3.13 -29.26 -13.61
N VAL A 296 -3.50 -29.41 -12.33
CA VAL A 296 -2.84 -28.71 -11.22
C VAL A 296 -1.37 -29.15 -11.10
N ALA A 297 -1.08 -30.45 -11.21
CA ALA A 297 0.29 -30.96 -11.19
C ALA A 297 1.12 -30.41 -12.37
N ALA A 298 0.56 -30.38 -13.58
CA ALA A 298 1.21 -29.79 -14.75
C ALA A 298 1.47 -28.29 -14.57
N ALA A 299 0.55 -27.56 -13.94
CA ALA A 299 0.72 -26.13 -13.67
C ALA A 299 1.83 -25.87 -12.64
N ARG A 300 1.93 -26.67 -11.59
CA ARG A 300 3.05 -26.60 -10.63
C ARG A 300 4.39 -26.91 -11.27
N ALA A 301 4.44 -27.97 -12.07
CA ALA A 301 5.66 -28.34 -12.78
C ALA A 301 6.09 -27.24 -13.77
N ALA A 302 5.14 -26.64 -14.50
CA ALA A 302 5.41 -25.47 -15.36
C ALA A 302 5.94 -24.29 -14.55
N PHE A 303 5.32 -23.98 -13.40
CA PHE A 303 5.74 -22.89 -12.53
C PHE A 303 7.16 -23.08 -11.96
N ALA A 304 7.44 -24.27 -11.42
CA ALA A 304 8.77 -24.62 -10.90
C ALA A 304 9.86 -24.61 -11.99
N ALA A 305 9.49 -24.96 -13.23
CA ALA A 305 10.35 -24.91 -14.40
C ALA A 305 10.53 -23.48 -14.99
N GLY A 306 9.92 -22.45 -14.38
CA GLY A 306 10.06 -21.06 -14.82
C GLY A 306 9.12 -20.65 -15.96
N HIS A 307 8.01 -21.36 -16.17
CA HIS A 307 7.01 -21.08 -17.20
C HIS A 307 5.67 -20.63 -16.58
N PRO A 308 5.60 -19.42 -16.00
CA PRO A 308 4.41 -18.93 -15.31
C PRO A 308 3.21 -18.74 -16.25
N GLU A 309 3.44 -18.40 -17.52
CA GLU A 309 2.37 -18.26 -18.52
C GLU A 309 1.68 -19.59 -18.79
N ASP A 310 2.45 -20.66 -19.00
CA ASP A 310 1.91 -22.02 -19.17
C ASP A 310 1.17 -22.48 -17.91
N ALA A 311 1.73 -22.22 -16.73
CA ALA A 311 1.07 -22.50 -15.46
C ALA A 311 -0.28 -21.76 -15.37
N TRP A 312 -0.29 -20.46 -15.69
CA TRP A 312 -1.47 -19.61 -15.69
C TRP A 312 -2.54 -20.12 -16.67
N HIS A 313 -2.14 -20.49 -17.89
CA HIS A 313 -3.03 -21.05 -18.90
C HIS A 313 -3.74 -22.33 -18.43
N LEU A 314 -3.07 -23.16 -17.64
CA LEU A 314 -3.62 -24.41 -17.11
C LEU A 314 -4.64 -24.19 -15.98
N VAL A 315 -4.48 -23.13 -15.16
CA VAL A 315 -5.30 -22.92 -13.95
C VAL A 315 -6.30 -21.77 -14.04
N LYS A 316 -6.22 -20.90 -15.06
CA LYS A 316 -7.07 -19.70 -15.16
C LYS A 316 -8.58 -19.95 -15.21
N THR A 317 -8.99 -21.07 -15.81
CA THR A 317 -10.41 -21.43 -15.98
C THR A 317 -10.97 -22.24 -14.80
N MET A 318 -10.16 -22.49 -13.76
CA MET A 318 -10.63 -23.25 -12.59
C MET A 318 -11.68 -22.45 -11.78
N PRO A 319 -12.70 -23.11 -11.22
CA PRO A 319 -13.76 -22.44 -10.44
C PRO A 319 -13.21 -21.71 -9.21
N GLN A 320 -13.84 -20.60 -8.82
CA GLN A 320 -13.45 -19.78 -7.64
C GLN A 320 -14.19 -20.25 -6.36
N ARG A 321 -13.74 -19.79 -5.19
CA ARG A 321 -14.17 -20.19 -3.81
C ARG A 321 -15.69 -20.10 -3.50
N SER A 322 -16.54 -19.70 -4.45
CA SER A 322 -17.95 -19.38 -4.24
C SER A 322 -18.91 -20.58 -4.18
N GLU A 323 -18.43 -21.81 -4.36
CA GLU A 323 -19.25 -23.03 -4.23
C GLU A 323 -18.74 -23.94 -3.09
N PRO A 324 -19.62 -24.64 -2.34
CA PRO A 324 -19.21 -25.72 -1.46
C PRO A 324 -18.43 -26.77 -2.27
N GLY A 325 -17.13 -26.93 -2.01
CA GLY A 325 -16.22 -27.76 -2.82
C GLY A 325 -15.28 -27.00 -3.78
N GLY A 326 -15.15 -25.68 -3.66
CA GLY A 326 -14.18 -24.87 -4.42
C GLY A 326 -12.71 -25.33 -4.27
N PRO A 327 -11.79 -24.84 -5.13
CA PRO A 327 -10.41 -25.33 -5.17
C PRO A 327 -9.66 -25.07 -3.85
N PRO A 328 -8.71 -25.95 -3.49
CA PRO A 328 -7.83 -25.77 -2.34
C PRO A 328 -7.12 -24.41 -2.31
N ALA A 329 -6.83 -23.90 -1.11
CA ALA A 329 -6.12 -22.63 -0.92
C ALA A 329 -4.78 -22.58 -1.67
N GLY A 330 -4.01 -23.67 -1.68
CA GLY A 330 -2.75 -23.74 -2.42
C GLY A 330 -2.92 -23.68 -3.95
N VAL A 331 -4.08 -24.09 -4.49
CA VAL A 331 -4.38 -23.95 -5.93
C VAL A 331 -4.77 -22.51 -6.26
N LEU A 332 -5.52 -21.85 -5.38
CA LEU A 332 -5.82 -20.41 -5.52
C LEU A 332 -4.53 -19.56 -5.43
N PHE A 333 -3.62 -19.95 -4.54
CA PHE A 333 -2.30 -19.31 -4.42
C PHE A 333 -1.45 -19.51 -5.68
N LEU A 334 -1.30 -20.75 -6.17
CA LEU A 334 -0.63 -21.03 -7.44
C LEU A 334 -1.20 -20.23 -8.59
N ARG A 335 -2.53 -20.17 -8.69
CA ARG A 335 -3.24 -19.38 -9.70
C ARG A 335 -2.87 -17.90 -9.61
N ALA A 336 -2.84 -17.33 -8.41
CA ALA A 336 -2.51 -15.93 -8.20
C ALA A 336 -1.04 -15.62 -8.53
N CYS A 337 -0.10 -16.46 -8.10
CA CYS A 337 1.32 -16.32 -8.41
C CYS A 337 1.59 -16.46 -9.91
N ALA A 338 0.98 -17.45 -10.58
CA ALA A 338 1.11 -17.63 -12.03
C ALA A 338 0.51 -16.46 -12.81
N ALA A 339 -0.67 -15.96 -12.40
CA ALA A 339 -1.29 -14.76 -12.99
C ALA A 339 -0.39 -13.53 -12.81
N LEU A 340 0.16 -13.33 -11.61
CA LEU A 340 1.05 -12.20 -11.30
C LEU A 340 2.27 -12.17 -12.22
N LEU A 341 2.98 -13.30 -12.33
CA LEU A 341 4.17 -13.42 -13.17
C LEU A 341 3.85 -13.46 -14.67
N SER A 342 2.57 -13.63 -15.02
CA SER A 342 2.03 -13.49 -16.38
C SER A 342 1.45 -12.09 -16.64
N HIS A 343 1.79 -11.12 -15.78
CA HIS A 343 1.34 -9.72 -15.83
C HIS A 343 -0.19 -9.49 -15.70
N ASP A 344 -0.95 -10.47 -15.19
CA ASP A 344 -2.37 -10.33 -14.82
C ASP A 344 -2.51 -10.05 -13.31
N VAL A 345 -2.13 -8.83 -12.94
CA VAL A 345 -2.16 -8.33 -11.56
C VAL A 345 -3.60 -8.33 -10.99
N ASN A 346 -4.60 -8.06 -11.82
CA ASN A 346 -6.01 -7.99 -11.40
C ASN A 346 -6.51 -9.34 -10.92
N THR A 347 -6.13 -10.43 -11.60
CA THR A 347 -6.50 -11.79 -11.16
C THR A 347 -5.70 -12.22 -9.91
N ALA A 348 -4.48 -11.72 -9.74
CA ALA A 348 -3.66 -12.02 -8.56
C ALA A 348 -4.14 -11.30 -7.28
N ALA A 349 -4.70 -10.10 -7.42
CA ALA A 349 -5.02 -9.19 -6.31
C ALA A 349 -5.89 -9.80 -5.19
N PRO A 350 -6.98 -10.54 -5.45
CA PRO A 350 -7.84 -11.06 -4.38
C PRO A 350 -7.15 -12.02 -3.41
N VAL A 351 -6.04 -12.63 -3.82
CA VAL A 351 -5.26 -13.55 -2.98
C VAL A 351 -4.04 -12.85 -2.43
N LEU A 352 -3.19 -12.25 -3.27
CA LEU A 352 -1.89 -11.75 -2.85
C LEU A 352 -1.96 -10.42 -2.09
N ALA A 353 -2.98 -9.59 -2.32
CA ALA A 353 -3.17 -8.37 -1.53
C ALA A 353 -3.54 -8.66 -0.06
N GLN A 354 -4.10 -9.85 0.23
CA GLN A 354 -4.51 -10.25 1.59
C GLN A 354 -3.38 -10.91 2.38
N MET A 355 -2.18 -11.02 1.81
CA MET A 355 -1.02 -11.69 2.42
C MET A 355 -0.13 -10.71 3.22
N GLU A 356 -0.57 -9.48 3.44
CA GLU A 356 0.11 -8.52 4.32
C GLU A 356 0.19 -9.08 5.75
N GLY A 357 1.40 -9.15 6.31
CA GLY A 357 1.63 -9.71 7.65
C GLY A 357 1.41 -11.22 7.75
N ALA A 358 1.32 -11.94 6.62
CA ALA A 358 1.31 -13.39 6.59
C ALA A 358 2.67 -13.98 7.06
N ALA A 359 2.76 -15.31 7.11
CA ALA A 359 4.04 -15.98 7.33
C ALA A 359 5.07 -15.50 6.27
N PRO A 360 6.36 -15.33 6.63
CA PRO A 360 7.40 -14.80 5.74
C PRO A 360 7.36 -15.42 4.34
N GLU A 361 7.08 -16.71 4.28
CA GLU A 361 7.13 -17.49 3.05
C GLU A 361 6.01 -17.14 2.06
N LEU A 362 4.90 -16.58 2.56
CA LEU A 362 3.81 -16.04 1.74
C LEU A 362 3.94 -14.52 1.55
N GLU A 363 4.54 -13.81 2.51
CA GLU A 363 4.73 -12.36 2.48
C GLU A 363 5.65 -11.91 1.33
N ILE A 364 6.60 -12.74 0.89
CA ILE A 364 7.39 -12.43 -0.33
C ILE A 364 6.51 -12.30 -1.58
N TRP A 365 5.45 -13.09 -1.70
CA TRP A 365 4.53 -13.02 -2.84
C TRP A 365 3.61 -11.79 -2.76
N HIS A 366 3.32 -11.32 -1.54
CA HIS A 366 2.73 -9.99 -1.35
C HIS A 366 3.69 -8.89 -1.83
N ALA A 367 4.97 -8.97 -1.50
CA ALA A 367 5.98 -8.00 -1.92
C ALA A 367 6.12 -7.93 -3.46
N LEU A 368 6.17 -9.09 -4.12
CA LEU A 368 6.17 -9.19 -5.59
C LEU A 368 4.88 -8.63 -6.20
N TYR A 369 3.73 -8.85 -5.54
CA TYR A 369 2.47 -8.25 -5.96
C TYR A 369 2.50 -6.72 -5.86
N LEU A 370 2.98 -6.16 -4.75
CA LEU A 370 3.12 -4.70 -4.59
C LEU A 370 4.04 -4.11 -5.67
N MET A 371 5.17 -4.77 -5.95
CA MET A 371 6.10 -4.39 -7.01
C MET A 371 5.42 -4.37 -8.39
N LEU A 372 4.86 -5.48 -8.83
CA LEU A 372 4.33 -5.64 -10.19
C LEU A 372 3.00 -4.90 -10.41
N SER A 373 2.22 -4.67 -9.36
CA SER A 373 1.03 -3.81 -9.41
C SER A 373 1.36 -2.32 -9.47
N GLY A 374 2.62 -1.94 -9.22
CA GLY A 374 3.02 -0.55 -9.07
C GLY A 374 2.41 0.10 -7.83
N ALA A 375 2.20 -0.65 -6.74
CA ALA A 375 1.84 -0.08 -5.45
C ALA A 375 2.96 0.83 -4.91
N ASN A 376 2.87 1.25 -3.64
CA ASN A 376 3.85 2.15 -3.05
C ASN A 376 5.28 1.59 -3.14
N SER A 377 6.17 2.32 -3.81
CA SER A 377 7.52 1.86 -4.10
C SER A 377 8.39 1.63 -2.87
N LYS A 378 8.17 2.42 -1.82
CA LYS A 378 8.92 2.29 -0.57
C LYS A 378 8.52 1.03 0.19
N ASP A 379 7.22 0.78 0.30
CA ASP A 379 6.69 -0.39 1.01
C ASP A 379 7.09 -1.68 0.28
N ALA A 380 6.93 -1.70 -1.04
CA ALA A 380 7.33 -2.83 -1.89
C ALA A 380 8.83 -3.13 -1.77
N SER A 381 9.70 -2.11 -1.92
CA SER A 381 11.15 -2.32 -1.91
C SER A 381 11.69 -2.76 -0.54
N VAL A 382 11.16 -2.21 0.56
CA VAL A 382 11.55 -2.64 1.93
C VAL A 382 11.13 -4.09 2.17
N LEU A 383 9.93 -4.46 1.75
CA LEU A 383 9.43 -5.83 1.93
C LEU A 383 10.16 -6.83 1.04
N LEU A 384 10.49 -6.47 -0.19
CA LEU A 384 11.33 -7.27 -1.08
C LEU A 384 12.73 -7.47 -0.49
N ALA A 385 13.36 -6.41 0.01
CA ALA A 385 14.70 -6.48 0.59
C ALA A 385 14.72 -7.37 1.85
N ARG A 386 13.68 -7.32 2.69
CA ARG A 386 13.51 -8.20 3.86
C ARG A 386 13.54 -9.68 3.47
N HIS A 387 12.89 -10.04 2.36
CA HIS A 387 12.72 -11.43 1.91
C HIS A 387 13.67 -11.80 0.75
N TYR A 388 14.68 -10.98 0.49
CA TYR A 388 15.64 -11.19 -0.60
C TYR A 388 16.35 -12.54 -0.49
N GLU A 389 16.79 -12.92 0.71
CA GLU A 389 17.45 -14.20 0.98
C GLU A 389 16.54 -15.40 0.64
N GLN A 390 15.23 -15.29 0.85
CA GLN A 390 14.29 -16.36 0.49
C GLN A 390 14.27 -16.61 -1.02
N ILE A 391 14.29 -15.55 -1.83
CA ILE A 391 14.31 -15.68 -3.30
C ILE A 391 15.59 -16.41 -3.75
N LEU A 392 16.73 -16.17 -3.10
CA LEU A 392 18.00 -16.82 -3.45
C LEU A 392 17.96 -18.35 -3.35
N HIS A 393 17.03 -18.90 -2.55
CA HIS A 393 16.85 -20.33 -2.36
C HIS A 393 15.89 -20.97 -3.38
N TYR A 394 15.12 -20.18 -4.14
CA TYR A 394 14.16 -20.72 -5.12
C TYR A 394 14.84 -21.55 -6.23
N PRO A 395 14.08 -22.43 -6.93
CA PRO A 395 14.61 -23.15 -8.09
C PRO A 395 15.22 -22.19 -9.12
N GLN A 396 16.34 -22.58 -9.73
CA GLN A 396 17.11 -21.72 -10.63
C GLN A 396 16.26 -21.03 -11.72
N PRO A 397 15.34 -21.71 -12.44
CA PRO A 397 14.53 -21.05 -13.45
C PRO A 397 13.68 -19.89 -12.91
N LEU A 398 13.16 -20.04 -11.69
CA LEU A 398 12.35 -19.00 -11.04
C LEU A 398 13.23 -17.86 -10.50
N ARG A 399 14.43 -18.16 -10.01
CA ARG A 399 15.40 -17.12 -9.61
C ARG A 399 15.84 -16.26 -10.79
N ASP A 400 16.13 -16.88 -11.92
CA ASP A 400 16.55 -16.19 -13.14
C ASP A 400 15.44 -15.25 -13.67
N LEU A 401 14.16 -15.56 -13.38
CA LEU A 401 13.02 -14.70 -13.69
C LEU A 401 12.83 -13.55 -12.68
N LEU A 402 12.96 -13.84 -11.39
CA LEU A 402 12.62 -12.89 -10.31
C LEU A 402 13.77 -11.96 -9.93
N LEU A 403 14.99 -12.48 -9.76
CA LEU A 403 16.10 -11.73 -9.19
C LEU A 403 16.46 -10.49 -10.00
N PRO A 404 16.59 -10.52 -11.34
CA PRO A 404 16.93 -9.32 -12.10
C PRO A 404 15.92 -8.18 -11.88
N GLN A 405 14.63 -8.50 -11.82
CA GLN A 405 13.56 -7.52 -11.62
C GLN A 405 13.56 -6.96 -10.19
N VAL A 406 13.65 -7.85 -9.19
CA VAL A 406 13.67 -7.47 -7.76
C VAL A 406 14.88 -6.61 -7.44
N ILE A 407 16.08 -7.02 -7.89
CA ILE A 407 17.32 -6.30 -7.66
C ILE A 407 17.27 -4.92 -8.32
N ASN A 408 16.81 -4.85 -9.57
CA ASN A 408 16.67 -3.57 -10.26
C ASN A 408 15.66 -2.65 -9.56
N TYR A 409 14.54 -3.20 -9.09
CA TYR A 409 13.53 -2.43 -8.36
C TYR A 409 14.05 -1.89 -7.02
N ILE A 410 14.75 -2.71 -6.23
CA ILE A 410 15.35 -2.29 -4.95
C ILE A 410 16.46 -1.25 -5.21
N ALA A 411 17.34 -1.48 -6.17
CA ALA A 411 18.40 -0.52 -6.52
C ALA A 411 17.82 0.84 -6.88
N ARG A 412 16.69 0.85 -7.58
CA ARG A 412 16.04 2.06 -8.10
C ARG A 412 15.15 2.79 -7.10
N TYR A 413 14.36 2.07 -6.30
CA TYR A 413 13.34 2.67 -5.43
C TYR A 413 13.55 2.41 -3.93
N GLY A 414 14.42 1.46 -3.57
CA GLY A 414 14.71 1.11 -2.19
C GLY A 414 15.29 2.27 -1.38
N THR A 415 15.09 2.23 -0.06
CA THR A 415 15.87 3.09 0.86
C THR A 415 17.35 2.71 0.82
N ASP A 416 18.22 3.54 1.37
CA ASP A 416 19.65 3.22 1.40
C ASP A 416 19.92 1.93 2.18
N GLU A 417 19.15 1.66 3.25
CA GLU A 417 19.25 0.37 3.96
C GLU A 417 18.81 -0.83 3.11
N ALA A 418 17.73 -0.67 2.34
CA ALA A 418 17.24 -1.73 1.46
C ALA A 418 18.20 -2.02 0.30
N ALA A 419 18.83 -0.99 -0.26
CA ALA A 419 19.80 -1.11 -1.34
C ALA A 419 21.09 -1.81 -0.90
N LEU A 420 21.56 -1.55 0.33
CA LEU A 420 22.76 -2.20 0.90
C LEU A 420 22.65 -3.73 0.98
N ILE A 421 21.43 -4.29 1.09
CA ILE A 421 21.19 -5.75 1.11
C ILE A 421 21.62 -6.42 -0.20
N LEU A 422 21.69 -5.66 -1.30
CA LEU A 422 22.07 -6.16 -2.61
C LEU A 422 23.58 -6.40 -2.76
N GLU A 423 24.42 -5.91 -1.84
CA GLU A 423 25.87 -5.98 -1.96
C GLU A 423 26.45 -7.33 -1.47
N PRO A 424 27.36 -7.97 -2.24
CA PRO A 424 27.80 -7.60 -3.58
C PRO A 424 26.82 -8.06 -4.67
N LEU A 425 26.56 -7.19 -5.66
CA LEU A 425 25.78 -7.57 -6.84
C LEU A 425 26.52 -8.62 -7.69
N PRO A 426 25.82 -9.62 -8.26
CA PRO A 426 26.45 -10.57 -9.17
C PRO A 426 27.06 -9.87 -10.40
N THR A 427 28.11 -10.46 -10.97
CA THR A 427 28.85 -9.88 -12.10
C THR A 427 28.18 -10.07 -13.45
N ASP A 428 27.11 -10.86 -13.51
CA ASP A 428 26.39 -11.13 -14.76
C ASP A 428 25.80 -9.86 -15.37
N GLY A 429 25.77 -9.82 -16.70
CA GLY A 429 25.30 -8.66 -17.44
C GLY A 429 23.82 -8.34 -17.17
N VAL A 430 23.00 -9.29 -16.72
CA VAL A 430 21.59 -9.04 -16.40
C VAL A 430 21.39 -8.02 -15.27
N TYR A 431 22.43 -7.78 -14.44
CA TYR A 431 22.40 -6.86 -13.31
C TYR A 431 23.05 -5.49 -13.58
N ASP A 432 23.51 -5.22 -14.80
CA ASP A 432 24.26 -3.99 -15.08
C ASP A 432 23.42 -2.70 -14.89
N LEU A 433 22.11 -2.73 -15.16
CA LEU A 433 21.23 -1.57 -14.91
C LEU A 433 21.13 -1.28 -13.42
N ALA A 434 20.89 -2.31 -12.60
CA ALA A 434 20.90 -2.19 -11.15
C ALA A 434 22.27 -1.70 -10.64
N ARG A 435 23.37 -2.18 -11.23
CA ARG A 435 24.72 -1.74 -10.90
C ARG A 435 24.93 -0.26 -11.18
N ALA A 436 24.44 0.25 -12.32
CA ALA A 436 24.50 1.68 -12.62
C ALA A 436 23.72 2.52 -11.58
N HIS A 437 22.53 2.08 -11.18
CA HIS A 437 21.75 2.76 -10.14
C HIS A 437 22.45 2.73 -8.77
N MET A 438 23.05 1.60 -8.38
CA MET A 438 23.82 1.52 -7.14
C MET A 438 25.04 2.45 -7.16
N GLN A 439 25.80 2.48 -8.26
CA GLN A 439 26.93 3.39 -8.43
C GLN A 439 26.51 4.87 -8.30
N GLU A 440 25.36 5.26 -8.88
CA GLU A 440 24.84 6.62 -8.72
C GLU A 440 24.55 6.95 -7.25
N ARG A 441 23.93 6.01 -6.51
CA ARG A 441 23.58 6.17 -5.09
C ARG A 441 24.80 6.26 -4.16
N GLU A 442 25.85 5.52 -4.48
CA GLU A 442 27.14 5.58 -3.76
C GLU A 442 27.91 6.89 -4.03
N GLY A 443 27.40 7.78 -4.89
CA GLY A 443 28.10 8.99 -5.31
C GLY A 443 29.13 8.76 -6.41
N ASN A 444 29.22 7.55 -6.96
CA ASN A 444 30.09 7.16 -8.07
C ASN A 444 29.46 7.53 -9.43
N ALA A 445 29.19 8.83 -9.63
CA ALA A 445 28.44 9.34 -10.79
C ALA A 445 29.11 9.01 -12.15
N GLU A 446 30.43 9.13 -12.25
CA GLU A 446 31.15 8.86 -13.51
C GLU A 446 31.14 7.36 -13.88
N PRO A 447 31.44 6.42 -12.97
CA PRO A 447 31.20 4.99 -13.20
C PRO A 447 29.75 4.67 -13.60
N ALA A 448 28.75 5.28 -12.96
CA ALA A 448 27.34 5.09 -13.29
C ALA A 448 27.03 5.53 -14.73
N ARG A 449 27.50 6.73 -15.12
CA ARG A 449 27.37 7.25 -16.49
C ARG A 449 27.98 6.31 -17.53
N ILE A 450 29.22 5.87 -17.31
CA ILE A 450 29.93 4.95 -18.20
C ILE A 450 29.17 3.62 -18.32
N THR A 451 28.66 3.08 -17.21
CA THR A 451 27.86 1.85 -17.21
C THR A 451 26.60 2.03 -18.07
N LEU A 452 25.84 3.12 -17.87
CA LEU A 452 24.64 3.41 -18.69
C LEU A 452 24.97 3.59 -20.17
N GLU A 453 26.04 4.32 -20.50
CA GLU A 453 26.50 4.53 -21.87
C GLU A 453 26.82 3.22 -22.58
N ASN A 454 27.57 2.32 -21.92
CA ASN A 454 27.86 0.99 -22.45
C ASN A 454 26.58 0.18 -22.69
N LEU A 455 25.59 0.31 -21.81
CA LEU A 455 24.32 -0.39 -21.93
C LEU A 455 23.43 0.11 -23.06
N THR A 456 23.61 1.35 -23.54
CA THR A 456 22.90 1.83 -24.73
C THR A 456 23.21 1.02 -25.99
N ALA A 457 24.30 0.25 -26.00
CA ALA A 457 24.71 -0.66 -27.07
C ALA A 457 24.51 -2.14 -26.71
N ALA A 458 23.74 -2.46 -25.66
CA ALA A 458 23.46 -3.84 -25.28
C ALA A 458 22.76 -4.63 -26.42
N ALA A 459 23.07 -5.93 -26.51
CA ALA A 459 22.46 -6.83 -27.50
C ALA A 459 20.95 -7.00 -27.28
N ASP A 460 20.50 -6.90 -26.03
CA ASP A 460 19.09 -6.87 -25.67
C ASP A 460 18.51 -5.46 -25.96
N PRO A 461 17.57 -5.32 -26.92
CA PRO A 461 16.99 -4.04 -27.29
C PRO A 461 16.17 -3.40 -26.16
N GLU A 462 15.55 -4.19 -25.28
CA GLU A 462 14.77 -3.66 -24.16
C GLU A 462 15.70 -3.04 -23.11
N LYS A 463 16.73 -3.77 -22.70
CA LYS A 463 17.78 -3.26 -21.81
C LYS A 463 18.45 -1.99 -22.37
N ALA A 464 18.77 -1.98 -23.67
CA ALA A 464 19.35 -0.82 -24.32
C ALA A 464 18.41 0.40 -24.32
N ALA A 465 17.10 0.17 -24.45
CA ALA A 465 16.11 1.24 -24.41
C ALA A 465 15.93 1.82 -23.00
N TYR A 466 15.90 0.99 -21.95
CA TYR A 466 15.94 1.45 -20.55
C TYR A 466 17.21 2.27 -20.28
N ALA A 467 18.38 1.77 -20.68
CA ALA A 467 19.65 2.46 -20.47
C ALA A 467 19.70 3.85 -21.14
N ARG A 468 19.15 4.00 -22.34
CA ARG A 468 19.05 5.30 -23.01
C ARG A 468 18.15 6.27 -22.24
N ALA A 469 17.00 5.80 -21.78
CA ALA A 469 16.09 6.62 -20.98
C ALA A 469 16.73 7.03 -19.65
N ASP A 470 17.39 6.10 -18.96
CA ASP A 470 18.07 6.35 -17.69
C ASP A 470 19.29 7.26 -17.86
N LEU A 471 20.02 7.16 -18.98
CA LEU A 471 21.13 8.05 -19.31
C LEU A 471 20.63 9.50 -19.46
N VAL A 472 19.58 9.74 -20.25
CA VAL A 472 19.00 11.10 -20.38
C VAL A 472 18.55 11.63 -19.01
N ALA A 473 17.89 10.81 -18.21
CA ALA A 473 17.46 11.20 -16.87
C ALA A 473 18.64 11.48 -15.94
N PHE A 474 19.73 10.72 -16.04
CA PHE A 474 20.98 10.93 -15.33
C PHE A 474 21.61 12.28 -15.70
N LEU A 475 21.76 12.56 -17.01
CA LEU A 475 22.32 13.81 -17.51
C LEU A 475 21.50 15.03 -17.00
N LEU A 476 20.17 14.91 -16.94
CA LEU A 476 19.30 15.94 -16.39
C LEU A 476 19.51 16.13 -14.87
N ARG A 477 19.57 15.05 -14.09
CA ARG A 477 19.77 15.12 -12.64
C ARG A 477 21.12 15.72 -12.25
N HIS A 478 22.14 15.51 -13.08
CA HIS A 478 23.50 16.02 -12.87
C HIS A 478 23.76 17.37 -13.57
N ASP A 479 22.71 18.10 -13.97
CA ASP A 479 22.77 19.42 -14.63
C ASP A 479 23.67 19.44 -15.89
N GLN A 480 23.87 18.29 -16.56
CA GLN A 480 24.64 18.17 -17.81
C GLN A 480 23.79 18.52 -19.04
N ILE A 481 22.47 18.40 -18.92
CA ILE A 481 21.48 18.92 -19.87
C ILE A 481 20.36 19.63 -19.09
N ASP A 482 19.73 20.64 -19.71
CA ASP A 482 18.54 21.28 -19.18
C ASP A 482 17.26 20.45 -19.42
N ALA A 483 16.19 20.78 -18.70
CA ALA A 483 14.92 20.08 -18.76
C ALA A 483 14.24 20.12 -20.14
N GLY A 484 14.47 21.18 -20.93
CA GLY A 484 13.95 21.30 -22.29
C GLY A 484 14.66 20.35 -23.26
N MET A 485 15.99 20.27 -23.18
CA MET A 485 16.80 19.31 -23.93
C MET A 485 16.44 17.87 -23.54
N ALA A 486 16.28 17.59 -22.24
CA ALA A 486 15.86 16.26 -21.78
C ALA A 486 14.49 15.86 -22.34
N ALA A 487 13.51 16.77 -22.34
CA ALA A 487 12.19 16.52 -22.92
C ALA A 487 12.26 16.20 -24.43
N GLU A 488 13.10 16.94 -25.18
CA GLU A 488 13.34 16.66 -26.60
C GLU A 488 14.02 15.29 -26.81
N SER A 489 15.03 14.95 -26.01
CA SER A 489 15.69 13.64 -26.06
C SER A 489 14.71 12.50 -25.78
N PHE A 490 13.85 12.61 -24.76
CA PHE A 490 12.83 11.59 -24.50
C PHE A 490 11.82 11.48 -25.65
N GLN A 491 11.40 12.60 -26.24
CA GLN A 491 10.50 12.56 -27.40
C GLN A 491 11.17 11.88 -28.60
N ASN A 492 12.46 12.14 -28.84
CA ASN A 492 13.21 11.49 -29.91
C ASN A 492 13.34 9.97 -29.69
N LEU A 493 13.54 9.53 -28.44
CA LEU A 493 13.52 8.10 -28.08
C LEU A 493 12.14 7.47 -28.33
N LEU A 494 11.05 8.16 -27.96
CA LEU A 494 9.67 7.70 -28.19
C LEU A 494 9.30 7.63 -29.68
N ASP A 495 9.82 8.56 -30.48
CA ASP A 495 9.60 8.62 -31.93
C ASP A 495 10.44 7.58 -32.69
N GLY A 496 11.39 6.90 -32.03
CA GLY A 496 12.32 5.97 -32.66
C GLY A 496 13.30 6.65 -33.62
N LYS A 497 13.63 7.92 -33.36
CA LYS A 497 14.68 8.62 -34.11
C LYS A 497 16.05 8.03 -33.73
N GLU A 498 17.07 8.32 -34.55
CA GLU A 498 18.45 7.83 -34.35
C GLU A 498 18.64 6.30 -34.52
N GLY A 499 17.75 5.64 -35.27
CA GLY A 499 17.87 4.21 -35.56
C GLY A 499 17.44 3.31 -34.39
N VAL A 500 16.83 3.89 -33.35
CA VAL A 500 16.24 3.16 -32.24
C VAL A 500 14.90 2.57 -32.71
N GLY A 501 14.79 1.23 -32.69
CA GLY A 501 13.52 0.55 -32.98
C GLY A 501 12.40 1.01 -32.03
N LYS A 502 11.13 0.88 -32.43
CA LYS A 502 9.99 1.24 -31.57
C LYS A 502 10.09 0.48 -30.24
N ALA A 503 10.13 1.22 -29.14
CA ALA A 503 10.24 0.66 -27.80
C ALA A 503 9.02 -0.22 -27.44
N MET A 504 9.28 -1.24 -26.63
CA MET A 504 8.25 -2.08 -26.02
C MET A 504 7.28 -1.22 -25.18
N PRO A 505 6.02 -1.66 -24.97
CA PRO A 505 5.03 -0.87 -24.22
C PRO A 505 5.49 -0.42 -22.82
N SER A 506 6.18 -1.29 -22.07
CA SER A 506 6.74 -1.03 -20.74
C SER A 506 7.74 0.14 -20.77
N VAL A 507 8.79 0.03 -21.59
CA VAL A 507 9.82 1.06 -21.77
C VAL A 507 9.21 2.38 -22.28
N ARG A 508 8.21 2.30 -23.16
CA ARG A 508 7.51 3.48 -23.67
C ARG A 508 6.76 4.21 -22.57
N ALA A 509 6.01 3.48 -21.73
CA ALA A 509 5.33 4.07 -20.58
C ALA A 509 6.34 4.71 -19.62
N TYR A 510 7.45 4.01 -19.34
CA TYR A 510 8.52 4.52 -18.50
C TYR A 510 9.17 5.80 -19.07
N THR A 511 9.45 5.83 -20.37
CA THR A 511 10.00 7.00 -21.05
C THR A 511 9.00 8.17 -21.06
N ASN A 512 7.70 7.90 -21.22
CA ASN A 512 6.64 8.92 -21.09
C ASN A 512 6.56 9.50 -19.66
N PHE A 513 6.81 8.69 -18.62
CA PHE A 513 6.90 9.18 -17.24
C PHE A 513 8.08 10.15 -17.07
N LEU A 514 9.26 9.78 -17.58
CA LEU A 514 10.44 10.67 -17.55
C LEU A 514 10.25 11.95 -18.37
N LEU A 515 9.63 11.83 -19.55
CA LEU A 515 9.23 12.97 -20.37
C LEU A 515 8.33 13.92 -19.57
N SER A 516 7.33 13.38 -18.88
CA SER A 516 6.42 14.18 -18.05
C SER A 516 7.17 14.93 -16.94
N SER A 517 8.15 14.28 -16.31
CA SER A 517 9.03 14.94 -15.33
C SER A 517 9.82 16.11 -15.95
N ALA A 518 10.44 15.89 -17.10
CA ALA A 518 11.18 16.92 -17.84
C ALA A 518 10.26 18.07 -18.30
N LEU A 519 9.03 17.76 -18.73
CA LEU A 519 8.02 18.76 -19.10
C LEU A 519 7.57 19.60 -17.90
N VAL A 520 7.37 19.00 -16.72
CA VAL A 520 7.07 19.75 -15.49
C VAL A 520 8.24 20.69 -15.14
N GLN A 521 9.48 20.18 -15.18
CA GLN A 521 10.68 20.98 -14.86
C GLN A 521 10.93 22.11 -15.87
N SER A 522 10.53 21.91 -17.14
CA SER A 522 10.60 22.95 -18.18
C SER A 522 9.33 23.82 -18.27
N GLY A 523 8.34 23.63 -17.39
CA GLY A 523 7.12 24.45 -17.33
C GLY A 523 6.03 24.14 -18.33
N GLN A 524 6.18 23.08 -19.12
CA GLN A 524 5.21 22.60 -20.09
C GLN A 524 4.16 21.72 -19.40
N VAL A 525 3.52 22.26 -18.36
CA VAL A 525 2.73 21.48 -17.39
C VAL A 525 1.47 20.88 -18.02
N LYS A 526 0.82 21.59 -18.94
CA LYS A 526 -0.38 21.08 -19.62
C LYS A 526 -0.07 19.83 -20.42
N GLN A 527 1.04 19.84 -21.15
CA GLN A 527 1.52 18.68 -21.89
C GLN A 527 1.92 17.55 -20.93
N ALA A 528 2.62 17.87 -19.84
CA ALA A 528 2.99 16.88 -18.83
C ALA A 528 1.76 16.16 -18.25
N LEU A 529 0.72 16.88 -17.84
CA LEU A 529 -0.51 16.29 -17.31
C LEU A 529 -1.22 15.41 -18.36
N THR A 530 -1.23 15.85 -19.62
CA THR A 530 -1.82 15.06 -20.72
C THR A 530 -1.10 13.71 -20.89
N VAL A 531 0.24 13.70 -20.80
CA VAL A 531 1.01 12.46 -20.87
C VAL A 531 0.78 11.61 -19.61
N LEU A 532 0.79 12.22 -18.42
CA LEU A 532 0.56 11.54 -17.14
C LEU A 532 -0.79 10.86 -17.03
N ASP A 533 -1.85 11.46 -17.57
CA ASP A 533 -3.21 10.89 -17.53
C ASP A 533 -3.35 9.62 -18.38
N GLY A 534 -2.43 9.39 -19.32
CA GLY A 534 -2.33 8.15 -20.10
C GLY A 534 -1.48 7.06 -19.45
N LEU A 535 -0.88 7.30 -18.27
CA LEU A 535 -0.04 6.35 -17.57
C LEU A 535 -0.82 5.59 -16.50
N SER A 536 -0.39 4.36 -16.23
CA SER A 536 -0.91 3.50 -15.17
C SER A 536 0.24 3.00 -14.31
N ALA A 537 -0.07 2.67 -13.06
CA ALA A 537 0.92 2.14 -12.13
C ALA A 537 1.49 0.80 -12.64
N SER A 538 2.81 0.64 -12.50
CA SER A 538 3.54 -0.59 -12.84
C SER A 538 4.83 -0.69 -12.01
N ALA A 539 5.59 -1.77 -12.18
CA ALA A 539 6.91 -1.92 -11.54
C ALA A 539 7.89 -0.78 -11.93
N GLU A 540 7.83 -0.30 -13.16
CA GLU A 540 8.67 0.80 -13.67
C GLU A 540 8.13 2.17 -13.29
N ILE A 541 6.84 2.26 -12.95
CA ILE A 541 6.18 3.52 -12.62
C ILE A 541 5.25 3.31 -11.42
N PRO A 542 5.80 3.24 -10.20
CA PRO A 542 4.99 3.07 -9.00
C PRO A 542 4.02 4.23 -8.76
N GLN A 543 2.90 3.94 -8.11
CA GLN A 543 1.80 4.88 -7.87
C GLN A 543 2.25 6.12 -7.09
N ASP A 544 3.10 5.94 -6.08
CA ASP A 544 3.65 7.05 -5.29
C ASP A 544 4.49 8.01 -6.16
N ARG A 545 5.16 7.49 -7.20
CA ARG A 545 5.94 8.30 -8.15
C ARG A 545 5.04 9.09 -9.09
N LEU A 546 3.96 8.48 -9.59
CA LEU A 546 2.93 9.18 -10.37
C LEU A 546 2.30 10.31 -9.57
N GLU A 547 1.96 10.06 -8.31
CA GLU A 547 1.36 11.06 -7.43
C GLU A 547 2.32 12.18 -7.08
N VAL A 548 3.59 11.89 -6.78
CA VAL A 548 4.60 12.93 -6.54
C VAL A 548 4.73 13.82 -7.76
N LEU A 549 4.83 13.25 -8.96
CA LEU A 549 4.98 14.02 -10.18
C LEU A 549 3.71 14.81 -10.53
N ARG A 550 2.52 14.23 -10.34
CA ARG A 550 1.25 14.95 -10.47
C ARG A 550 1.18 16.12 -9.48
N ARG A 551 1.56 15.92 -8.22
CA ARG A 551 1.63 17.01 -7.22
C ARG A 551 2.62 18.10 -7.62
N GLN A 552 3.78 17.75 -8.16
CA GLN A 552 4.75 18.73 -8.68
C GLN A 552 4.16 19.55 -9.82
N ALA A 553 3.48 18.92 -10.78
CA ALA A 553 2.78 19.61 -11.87
C ALA A 553 1.74 20.61 -11.33
N LEU A 554 0.89 20.18 -10.40
CA LEU A 554 -0.12 21.05 -9.78
C LEU A 554 0.51 22.17 -8.95
N TYR A 555 1.65 21.93 -8.31
CA TYR A 555 2.42 22.95 -7.59
C TYR A 555 2.90 24.05 -8.54
N VAL A 556 3.42 23.68 -9.72
CA VAL A 556 3.81 24.66 -10.75
C VAL A 556 2.60 25.46 -11.23
N LEU A 557 1.42 24.85 -11.40
CA LEU A 557 0.21 25.62 -11.75
C LEU A 557 -0.19 26.61 -10.65
N ALA A 558 -0.13 26.19 -9.39
CA ALA A 558 -0.53 26.99 -8.24
C ALA A 558 0.43 28.16 -7.94
N PHE A 559 1.74 27.93 -8.06
CA PHE A 559 2.77 28.86 -7.57
C PHE A 559 3.74 29.38 -8.65
N ASN A 560 3.63 28.89 -9.89
CA ASN A 560 4.53 29.22 -11.01
C ASN A 560 6.02 28.98 -10.71
N THR A 561 6.29 28.06 -9.78
CA THR A 561 7.63 27.68 -9.31
C THR A 561 7.65 26.18 -9.10
N LEU A 562 8.82 25.56 -9.14
CA LEU A 562 8.99 24.20 -8.64
C LEU A 562 8.96 24.19 -7.12
N PRO A 563 8.66 23.05 -6.47
CA PRO A 563 8.77 22.91 -5.02
C PRO A 563 10.16 23.24 -4.46
N SER A 564 11.21 23.16 -5.29
CA SER A 564 12.58 23.58 -4.95
C SER A 564 12.77 25.10 -4.91
N GLY A 565 11.75 25.89 -5.25
CA GLY A 565 11.83 27.35 -5.36
C GLY A 565 12.38 27.85 -6.70
N LYS A 566 12.90 26.96 -7.57
CA LYS A 566 13.33 27.34 -8.92
C LYS A 566 12.12 27.86 -9.71
N ALA A 567 12.23 29.10 -10.20
CA ALA A 567 11.25 29.66 -11.12
C ALA A 567 11.23 28.84 -12.41
N VAL A 568 10.03 28.64 -12.95
CA VAL A 568 9.87 27.88 -14.19
C VAL A 568 9.60 28.86 -15.32
N SER A 569 10.42 28.80 -16.37
CA SER A 569 10.30 29.66 -17.54
C SER A 569 10.01 28.77 -18.75
N GLY A 570 8.74 28.39 -18.92
CA GLY A 570 8.35 27.49 -20.00
C GLY A 570 8.22 28.17 -21.36
N LYS A 571 8.44 27.39 -22.42
CA LYS A 571 8.02 27.76 -23.81
C LYS A 571 6.50 27.91 -23.92
N ASP A 572 5.74 27.30 -22.99
CA ASP A 572 4.30 27.48 -22.76
C ASP A 572 3.95 28.86 -22.14
N GLY A 573 4.61 29.92 -22.60
CA GLY A 573 4.36 31.29 -22.14
C GLY A 573 2.85 31.57 -21.94
N ALA A 574 2.47 31.78 -20.68
CA ALA A 574 1.18 32.26 -20.20
C ALA A 574 -0.03 31.31 -20.30
N LEU A 575 -0.02 30.15 -19.62
CA LEU A 575 -1.30 29.67 -19.10
C LEU A 575 -1.91 30.80 -18.26
N SER A 576 -3.06 31.31 -18.68
CA SER A 576 -3.74 32.40 -17.96
C SER A 576 -4.11 31.93 -16.55
N ALA A 577 -4.29 32.87 -15.61
CA ALA A 577 -4.70 32.49 -14.25
C ALA A 577 -6.03 31.69 -14.27
N GLU A 578 -6.93 32.00 -15.19
CA GLU A 578 -8.20 31.28 -15.41
C GLU A 578 -7.98 29.84 -15.91
N GLN A 579 -7.06 29.64 -16.86
CA GLN A 579 -6.73 28.30 -17.36
C GLN A 579 -6.10 27.44 -16.25
N ARG A 580 -5.21 28.03 -15.44
CA ARG A 580 -4.60 27.33 -14.29
C ARG A 580 -5.64 26.96 -13.25
N VAL A 581 -6.55 27.88 -12.92
CA VAL A 581 -7.70 27.62 -12.03
C VAL A 581 -8.56 26.47 -12.55
N HIS A 582 -8.88 26.45 -13.84
CA HIS A 582 -9.70 25.39 -14.43
C HIS A 582 -9.05 24.00 -14.32
N ILE A 583 -7.76 23.90 -14.61
CA ILE A 583 -7.02 22.63 -14.49
C ILE A 583 -6.95 22.19 -13.01
N LEU A 584 -6.62 23.10 -12.10
CA LEU A 584 -6.55 22.82 -10.66
C LEU A 584 -7.91 22.36 -10.11
N GLN A 585 -9.01 22.98 -10.53
CA GLN A 585 -10.36 22.62 -10.10
C GLN A 585 -10.72 21.17 -10.46
N ILE A 586 -10.26 20.67 -11.61
CA ILE A 586 -10.50 19.28 -12.04
C ILE A 586 -9.59 18.30 -11.29
N GLN A 587 -8.34 18.68 -11.04
CA GLN A 587 -7.30 17.77 -10.53
C GLN A 587 -7.25 17.68 -9.00
N LEU A 588 -7.54 18.77 -8.28
CA LEU A 588 -7.48 18.80 -6.81
C LEU A 588 -8.40 17.78 -6.11
N PRO A 589 -9.64 17.53 -6.57
CA PRO A 589 -10.51 16.51 -5.98
C PRO A 589 -9.96 15.09 -6.10
N LEU A 590 -9.06 14.82 -7.06
CA LEU A 590 -8.46 13.50 -7.29
C LEU A 590 -7.29 13.19 -6.35
N LEU A 591 -6.81 14.18 -5.58
CA LEU A 591 -5.71 14.00 -4.63
C LEU A 591 -6.22 13.54 -3.27
N GLU A 592 -5.44 12.68 -2.61
CA GLU A 592 -5.64 12.34 -1.21
C GLU A 592 -5.56 13.56 -0.29
N ASP A 593 -6.37 13.54 0.77
CA ASP A 593 -6.45 14.58 1.78
C ASP A 593 -5.24 14.52 2.73
N ASN A 594 -4.29 15.43 2.53
CA ASN A 594 -3.09 15.56 3.36
C ASN A 594 -2.56 17.01 3.35
N THR A 595 -1.52 17.27 4.15
CA THR A 595 -0.89 18.59 4.26
C THR A 595 -0.35 19.11 2.91
N SER A 596 0.04 18.23 1.99
CA SER A 596 0.49 18.64 0.65
C SER A 596 -0.67 19.18 -0.19
N LYS A 597 -1.84 18.54 -0.13
CA LYS A 597 -3.07 19.07 -0.74
C LYS A 597 -3.49 20.39 -0.11
N ALA A 598 -3.32 20.56 1.20
CA ALA A 598 -3.57 21.83 1.88
C ALA A 598 -2.74 22.98 1.29
N LYS A 599 -1.44 22.76 1.05
CA LYS A 599 -0.56 23.74 0.38
C LYS A 599 -1.06 24.08 -1.02
N LEU A 600 -1.46 23.08 -1.82
CA LEU A 600 -1.98 23.32 -3.17
C LEU A 600 -3.32 24.09 -3.14
N LEU A 601 -4.21 23.78 -2.20
CA LEU A 601 -5.46 24.51 -1.99
C LEU A 601 -5.21 25.97 -1.62
N ARG A 602 -4.16 26.25 -0.83
CA ARG A 602 -3.72 27.62 -0.53
C ARG A 602 -3.31 28.37 -1.80
N GLY A 603 -2.47 27.76 -2.63
CA GLY A 603 -2.05 28.37 -3.90
C GLY A 603 -3.22 28.56 -4.88
N TYR A 604 -4.13 27.58 -4.93
CA TYR A 604 -5.37 27.68 -5.71
C TYR A 604 -6.28 28.83 -5.23
N GLY A 605 -6.46 29.00 -3.91
CA GLY A 605 -7.19 30.12 -3.33
C GLY A 605 -6.56 31.48 -3.69
N ALA A 606 -5.23 31.59 -3.65
CA ALA A 606 -4.53 32.80 -4.07
C ALA A 606 -4.75 33.12 -5.56
N LEU A 607 -4.75 32.11 -6.43
CA LEU A 607 -5.08 32.29 -7.85
C LEU A 607 -6.54 32.71 -8.06
N LEU A 608 -7.47 32.15 -7.31
CA LEU A 608 -8.88 32.56 -7.34
C LEU A 608 -9.04 34.03 -6.96
N LEU A 609 -8.31 34.52 -5.95
CA LEU A 609 -8.29 35.94 -5.61
C LEU A 609 -7.71 36.82 -6.72
N GLN A 610 -6.69 36.34 -7.44
CA GLN A 610 -6.10 37.07 -8.56
C GLN A 610 -7.10 37.28 -9.70
N ILE A 611 -7.98 36.31 -9.96
CA ILE A 611 -9.02 36.39 -11.01
C ILE A 611 -10.36 36.95 -10.48
N GLY A 612 -10.39 37.50 -9.27
CA GLY A 612 -11.58 38.13 -8.69
C GLY A 612 -12.65 37.17 -8.16
N GLN A 613 -12.37 35.88 -8.02
CA GLN A 613 -13.30 34.87 -7.47
C GLN A 613 -13.15 34.71 -5.96
N ALA A 614 -13.45 35.77 -5.21
CA ALA A 614 -13.20 35.85 -3.77
C ALA A 614 -14.00 34.81 -2.94
N ASP A 615 -15.27 34.58 -3.25
CA ASP A 615 -16.08 33.56 -2.55
C ASP A 615 -15.54 32.14 -2.73
N ALA A 616 -15.10 31.80 -3.94
CA ALA A 616 -14.47 30.51 -4.21
C ALA A 616 -13.13 30.37 -3.47
N ALA A 617 -12.36 31.46 -3.37
CA ALA A 617 -11.11 31.47 -2.63
C ALA A 617 -11.33 31.18 -1.14
N VAL A 618 -12.36 31.80 -0.51
CA VAL A 618 -12.75 31.52 0.87
C VAL A 618 -13.00 30.02 1.07
N MET A 619 -13.72 29.37 0.15
CA MET A 619 -13.99 27.93 0.24
C MET A 619 -12.74 27.07 0.09
N ALA A 620 -11.84 27.41 -0.85
CA ALA A 620 -10.57 26.71 -1.04
C ALA A 620 -9.68 26.81 0.22
N PHE A 621 -9.58 28.00 0.82
CA PHE A 621 -8.81 28.20 2.04
C PHE A 621 -9.43 27.48 3.24
N LYS A 622 -10.77 27.48 3.40
CA LYS A 622 -11.44 26.70 4.46
C LYS A 622 -11.10 25.21 4.37
N GLN A 623 -11.06 24.64 3.16
CA GLN A 623 -10.60 23.26 2.96
C GLN A 623 -9.12 23.09 3.34
N ALA A 624 -8.25 24.05 2.98
CA ALA A 624 -6.84 24.01 3.35
C ALA A 624 -6.65 24.04 4.88
N VAL A 625 -7.44 24.81 5.63
CA VAL A 625 -7.39 24.86 7.11
C VAL A 625 -7.66 23.49 7.71
N VAL A 626 -8.68 22.76 7.22
CA VAL A 626 -9.06 21.44 7.73
C VAL A 626 -7.93 20.42 7.57
N LEU A 627 -7.18 20.52 6.48
CA LEU A 627 -6.09 19.60 6.15
C LEU A 627 -4.72 20.01 6.74
N THR A 628 -4.65 21.15 7.42
CA THR A 628 -3.40 21.67 8.01
C THR A 628 -3.36 21.33 9.49
N ALA A 629 -2.36 20.57 9.95
CA ALA A 629 -2.22 20.21 11.35
C ALA A 629 -1.54 21.30 12.19
N ASP A 630 -0.57 22.02 11.61
CA ASP A 630 0.23 23.02 12.30
C ASP A 630 -0.62 24.25 12.68
N PRO A 631 -0.72 24.63 13.98
CA PRO A 631 -1.55 25.75 14.42
C PRO A 631 -1.16 27.10 13.81
N VAL A 632 0.14 27.35 13.62
CA VAL A 632 0.64 28.61 13.06
C VAL A 632 0.29 28.70 11.58
N ALA A 633 0.57 27.66 10.79
CA ALA A 633 0.17 27.60 9.39
C ALA A 633 -1.36 27.66 9.19
N ARG A 634 -2.14 27.12 10.13
CA ARG A 634 -3.61 27.31 10.12
C ARG A 634 -3.98 28.78 10.31
N ALA A 635 -3.35 29.48 11.25
CA ALA A 635 -3.60 30.90 11.48
C ALA A 635 -3.25 31.74 10.24
N GLU A 636 -2.13 31.43 9.55
CA GLU A 636 -1.77 32.07 8.27
C GLU A 636 -2.87 31.88 7.20
N ILE A 637 -3.42 30.67 7.07
CA ILE A 637 -4.49 30.40 6.10
C ILE A 637 -5.79 31.11 6.52
N GLN A 638 -6.07 31.22 7.82
CA GLN A 638 -7.21 31.99 8.32
C GLN A 638 -7.09 33.48 7.99
N GLU A 639 -5.90 34.08 8.11
CA GLU A 639 -5.66 35.45 7.65
C GLU A 639 -5.98 35.62 6.15
N GLN A 640 -5.62 34.63 5.32
CA GLN A 640 -6.00 34.63 3.89
C GLN A 640 -7.51 34.51 3.68
N ILE A 641 -8.23 33.79 4.55
CA ILE A 641 -9.70 33.76 4.54
C ILE A 641 -10.27 35.14 4.86
N VAL A 642 -9.70 35.87 5.82
CA VAL A 642 -10.13 37.23 6.19
C VAL A 642 -10.01 38.16 4.98
N GLN A 643 -8.84 38.18 4.34
CA GLN A 643 -8.60 39.00 3.16
C GLN A 643 -9.54 38.64 2.00
N ALA A 644 -9.75 37.34 1.76
CA ALA A 644 -10.68 36.86 0.74
C ALA A 644 -12.13 37.24 1.05
N ALA A 645 -12.54 37.09 2.30
CA ALA A 645 -13.89 37.39 2.77
C ALA A 645 -14.21 38.88 2.69
N PHE A 646 -13.26 39.77 3.01
CA PHE A 646 -13.43 41.21 2.79
C PHE A 646 -13.61 41.56 1.32
N ARG A 647 -12.82 40.96 0.41
CA ARG A 647 -13.00 41.15 -1.05
C ARG A 647 -14.33 40.61 -1.58
N ALA A 648 -14.86 39.55 -0.95
CA ALA A 648 -16.17 39.00 -1.25
C ALA A 648 -17.33 39.79 -0.61
N GLY A 649 -17.05 40.76 0.27
CA GLY A 649 -18.08 41.43 1.07
C GLY A 649 -18.72 40.55 2.15
N ASN A 650 -18.11 39.41 2.48
CA ASN A 650 -18.62 38.44 3.46
C ASN A 650 -18.06 38.70 4.87
N VAL A 651 -18.61 39.72 5.54
CA VAL A 651 -18.16 40.17 6.87
C VAL A 651 -18.23 39.07 7.93
N ASN A 652 -19.23 38.18 7.84
CA ASN A 652 -19.38 37.07 8.80
C ASN A 652 -18.26 36.05 8.69
N ALA A 653 -17.85 35.70 7.45
CA ALA A 653 -16.72 34.79 7.24
C ALA A 653 -15.39 35.40 7.70
N ALA A 654 -15.20 36.72 7.50
CA ALA A 654 -14.02 37.42 8.01
C ALA A 654 -13.96 37.40 9.55
N MET A 655 -15.09 37.64 10.22
CA MET A 655 -15.18 37.57 11.68
C MET A 655 -14.87 36.16 12.22
N GLU A 656 -15.48 35.13 11.64
CA GLU A 656 -15.23 33.73 12.02
C GLU A 656 -13.74 33.37 11.87
N ALA A 657 -13.11 33.78 10.77
CA ALA A 657 -11.71 33.49 10.51
C ALA A 657 -10.75 34.24 11.46
N LEU A 658 -11.04 35.50 11.83
CA LEU A 658 -10.25 36.27 12.81
C LEU A 658 -10.32 35.69 14.22
N GLU A 659 -11.47 35.14 14.62
CA GLU A 659 -11.59 34.42 15.89
C GLU A 659 -10.73 33.16 15.88
N GLN A 660 -10.79 32.40 14.77
CA GLN A 660 -10.08 31.14 14.58
C GLN A 660 -8.57 31.30 14.30
N SER A 661 -8.08 32.49 13.98
CA SER A 661 -6.65 32.79 13.80
C SER A 661 -5.91 33.08 15.11
N THR A 662 -6.62 33.14 16.24
CA THR A 662 -6.03 33.44 17.56
C THR A 662 -5.28 32.23 18.11
N VAL A 663 -3.95 32.27 18.06
CA VAL A 663 -3.08 31.19 18.56
C VAL A 663 -2.03 31.76 19.52
N PRO A 664 -1.74 31.10 20.66
CA PRO A 664 -0.65 31.51 21.54
C PRO A 664 0.70 31.47 20.82
N GLY A 665 1.52 32.52 21.00
CA GLY A 665 2.87 32.58 20.42
C GLY A 665 2.93 32.88 18.92
N LEU A 666 1.91 33.59 18.38
CA LEU A 666 1.98 34.13 17.03
C LEU A 666 3.22 35.02 16.85
N PRO A 667 3.93 34.91 15.71
CA PRO A 667 4.95 35.88 15.31
C PRO A 667 4.43 37.33 15.33
N GLU A 668 5.28 38.28 15.72
CA GLU A 668 4.91 39.69 15.92
C GLU A 668 4.32 40.35 14.65
N ASP A 669 4.84 39.97 13.47
CA ASP A 669 4.36 40.47 12.19
C ASP A 669 2.93 39.98 11.87
N MET A 670 2.61 38.73 12.19
CA MET A 670 1.25 38.20 12.09
C MET A 670 0.31 38.84 13.11
N ALA A 671 0.78 39.07 14.35
CA ALA A 671 -0.01 39.75 15.36
C ALA A 671 -0.39 41.18 14.92
N ALA A 672 0.55 41.91 14.31
CA ALA A 672 0.30 43.24 13.75
C ALA A 672 -0.72 43.21 12.59
N ARG A 673 -0.54 42.31 11.60
CA ARG A 673 -1.50 42.14 10.49
C ARG A 673 -2.90 41.78 10.98
N ARG A 674 -2.99 40.95 12.03
CA ARG A 674 -4.27 40.61 12.66
C ARG A 674 -4.96 41.82 13.30
N HIS A 675 -4.24 42.66 14.04
CA HIS A 675 -4.82 43.89 14.61
C HIS A 675 -5.34 44.84 13.52
N TYR A 676 -4.62 44.96 12.41
CA TYR A 676 -5.08 45.69 11.24
C TYR A 676 -6.40 45.12 10.69
N ASP A 677 -6.48 43.80 10.50
CA ASP A 677 -7.70 43.16 10.01
C ASP A 677 -8.89 43.27 11.00
N GLU A 678 -8.63 43.21 12.31
CA GLU A 678 -9.64 43.44 13.36
C GLU A 678 -10.15 44.89 13.34
N ALA A 679 -9.26 45.86 13.14
CA ALA A 679 -9.64 47.26 12.98
C ALA A 679 -10.48 47.46 11.72
N HIS A 680 -10.09 46.83 10.60
CA HIS A 680 -10.88 46.86 9.37
C HIS A 680 -12.27 46.22 9.56
N LEU A 681 -12.37 45.13 10.32
CA LEU A 681 -13.65 44.51 10.69
C LEU A 681 -14.53 45.47 11.53
N ALA A 682 -13.94 46.13 12.52
CA ALA A 682 -14.63 47.11 13.36
C ALA A 682 -15.19 48.27 12.52
N LEU A 683 -14.41 48.78 11.56
CA LEU A 683 -14.86 49.81 10.61
C LEU A 683 -16.00 49.33 9.72
N THR A 684 -15.91 48.11 9.20
CA THR A 684 -16.96 47.53 8.35
C THR A 684 -18.28 47.39 9.13
N LYS A 685 -18.21 47.23 10.46
CA LYS A 685 -19.35 47.21 11.38
C LYS A 685 -19.78 48.60 11.88
N GLY A 686 -19.05 49.66 11.52
CA GLY A 686 -19.32 51.05 11.94
C GLY A 686 -18.73 51.45 13.30
N ASP A 687 -17.92 50.59 13.94
CA ASP A 687 -17.26 50.88 15.21
C ASP A 687 -15.89 51.54 14.99
N ARG A 688 -15.93 52.84 14.71
CA ARG A 688 -14.72 53.66 14.52
C ARG A 688 -13.85 53.74 15.78
N ALA A 689 -14.47 53.86 16.95
CA ALA A 689 -13.74 54.03 18.21
C ALA A 689 -12.97 52.74 18.55
N GLY A 690 -13.58 51.58 18.35
CA GLY A 690 -12.92 50.28 18.48
C GLY A 690 -11.77 50.10 17.48
N ALA A 691 -11.95 50.51 16.22
CA ALA A 691 -10.88 50.46 15.23
C ALA A 691 -9.65 51.31 15.60
N LEU A 692 -9.86 52.54 16.10
CA LEU A 692 -8.76 53.40 16.57
C LEU A 692 -8.04 52.82 17.79
N ALA A 693 -8.77 52.17 18.70
CA ALA A 693 -8.17 51.51 19.86
C ALA A 693 -7.27 50.33 19.45
N LEU A 694 -7.72 49.51 18.49
CA LEU A 694 -6.96 48.36 17.95
C LEU A 694 -5.68 48.80 17.22
N LEU A 695 -5.72 49.93 16.52
CA LEU A 695 -4.57 50.50 15.80
C LEU A 695 -3.67 51.39 16.66
N SER A 696 -3.91 51.52 17.97
CA SER A 696 -3.21 52.50 18.82
C SER A 696 -1.70 52.28 18.91
N ASP A 697 -1.25 51.03 18.87
CA ASP A 697 0.16 50.64 18.92
C ASP A 697 0.70 50.14 17.56
N ASP A 698 -0.10 50.21 16.48
CA ASP A 698 0.32 49.78 15.14
C ASP A 698 1.08 50.91 14.42
N GLU A 699 2.39 50.70 14.27
CA GLU A 699 3.30 51.61 13.56
C GLU A 699 3.68 51.12 12.16
N SER A 700 2.99 50.09 11.64
CA SER A 700 3.11 49.70 10.24
C SER A 700 2.55 50.79 9.32
N ASP A 701 3.11 50.92 8.11
CA ASP A 701 2.67 51.96 7.16
C ASP A 701 1.16 51.85 6.86
N THR A 702 0.63 50.63 6.74
CA THR A 702 -0.80 50.36 6.54
C THR A 702 -1.65 50.73 7.75
N GLY A 703 -1.17 50.46 8.96
CA GLY A 703 -1.84 50.83 10.20
C GLY A 703 -1.88 52.35 10.39
N LEU A 704 -0.77 53.03 10.12
CA LEU A 704 -0.67 54.49 10.15
C LEU A 704 -1.57 55.14 9.09
N GLU A 705 -1.60 54.61 7.87
CA GLU A 705 -2.46 55.11 6.80
C GLU A 705 -3.94 55.01 7.20
N LEU A 706 -4.38 53.83 7.66
CA LEU A 706 -5.77 53.62 8.07
C LEU A 706 -6.12 54.50 9.27
N ARG A 707 -5.25 54.59 10.27
CA ARG A 707 -5.44 55.43 11.45
C ARG A 707 -5.50 56.93 11.09
N GLY A 708 -4.69 57.38 10.13
CA GLY A 708 -4.74 58.75 9.59
C GLY A 708 -6.09 59.07 8.95
N GLN A 709 -6.55 58.21 8.03
CA GLN A 709 -7.88 58.33 7.42
C GLN A 709 -9.00 58.30 8.48
N LEU A 710 -8.85 57.46 9.51
CA LEU A 710 -9.72 57.39 10.69
C LEU A 710 -9.54 58.54 11.68
N TYR A 711 -8.69 59.53 11.46
CA TYR A 711 -8.76 60.79 12.20
C TYR A 711 -9.37 61.88 11.31
N GLU A 712 -8.99 61.90 10.04
CA GLU A 712 -9.52 62.81 9.02
C GLU A 712 -11.05 62.75 8.89
N GLN A 713 -11.60 61.54 8.72
CA GLN A 713 -13.05 61.33 8.55
C GLN A 713 -13.90 61.86 9.73
N GLY A 714 -13.29 62.04 10.90
CA GLY A 714 -13.92 62.47 12.15
C GLY A 714 -13.46 63.85 12.56
N LYS A 715 -12.73 64.52 11.67
CA LYS A 715 -12.24 65.90 11.80
C LYS A 715 -11.31 66.10 12.99
N GLN A 716 -10.60 65.05 13.40
CA GLN A 716 -9.56 65.09 14.43
C GLN A 716 -8.22 65.44 13.80
N TRP A 717 -8.13 66.65 13.24
CA TRP A 717 -7.02 67.04 12.37
C TRP A 717 -5.65 67.03 13.06
N ALA A 718 -5.58 67.42 14.34
CA ALA A 718 -4.33 67.40 15.09
C ALA A 718 -3.76 65.97 15.23
N ASP A 719 -4.63 64.97 15.45
CA ASP A 719 -4.23 63.57 15.57
C ASP A 719 -3.87 63.00 14.19
N ALA A 720 -4.61 63.37 13.13
CA ALA A 720 -4.29 63.02 11.74
C ALA A 720 -2.89 63.50 11.35
N VAL A 721 -2.54 64.75 11.64
CA VAL A 721 -1.21 65.33 11.34
C VAL A 721 -0.09 64.53 12.02
N GLN A 722 -0.27 64.11 13.27
CA GLN A 722 0.75 63.32 13.97
C GLN A 722 0.96 61.93 13.36
N VAL A 723 -0.12 61.28 12.94
CA VAL A 723 -0.07 59.92 12.38
C VAL A 723 0.41 59.93 10.93
N VAL A 724 -0.18 60.77 10.08
CA VAL A 724 0.22 60.95 8.68
C VAL A 724 1.64 61.52 8.60
N GLY A 725 2.04 62.37 9.55
CA GLY A 725 3.42 62.86 9.67
C GLY A 725 4.44 61.74 9.96
N ARG A 726 4.07 60.77 10.80
CA ARG A 726 4.88 59.56 11.02
C ARG A 726 4.96 58.68 9.77
N LEU A 727 3.83 58.42 9.11
CA LEU A 727 3.80 57.69 7.84
C LEU A 727 4.70 58.37 6.79
N ALA A 728 4.60 59.69 6.67
CA ALA A 728 5.43 60.48 5.78
C ALA A 728 6.93 60.35 6.13
N SER A 729 7.28 60.34 7.42
CA SER A 729 8.67 60.13 7.88
C SER A 729 9.29 58.81 7.44
N HIS A 730 8.47 57.76 7.25
CA HIS A 730 8.91 56.47 6.74
C HIS A 730 8.92 56.42 5.19
N ALA A 731 7.87 56.96 4.56
CA ALA A 731 7.59 56.74 3.14
C ALA A 731 8.21 57.77 2.19
N LEU A 732 8.51 58.99 2.67
CA LEU A 732 9.11 60.04 1.85
C LEU A 732 10.64 59.94 1.84
N PRO A 733 11.28 59.89 0.66
CA PRO A 733 12.72 59.80 0.56
C PRO A 733 13.39 61.12 0.96
N GLU A 734 14.56 61.05 1.58
CA GLU A 734 15.36 62.22 1.96
C GLU A 734 15.81 63.04 0.73
N THR A 735 16.13 62.35 -0.38
CA THR A 735 16.57 62.97 -1.64
C THR A 735 15.98 62.24 -2.86
N GLY A 736 15.97 62.89 -4.02
CA GLY A 736 15.44 62.32 -5.26
C GLY A 736 13.99 62.74 -5.58
N ALA A 737 13.50 62.29 -6.74
CA ALA A 737 12.15 62.58 -7.23
C ALA A 737 11.10 61.76 -6.47
N LEU A 738 9.94 62.36 -6.21
CA LEU A 738 8.82 61.71 -5.54
C LEU A 738 7.99 60.89 -6.54
N THR A 739 7.53 59.71 -6.11
CA THR A 739 6.51 58.95 -6.85
C THR A 739 5.13 59.61 -6.68
N PRO A 740 4.14 59.33 -7.55
CA PRO A 740 2.79 59.87 -7.39
C PRO A 740 2.17 59.61 -6.01
N GLN A 741 2.33 58.40 -5.46
CA GLN A 741 1.86 58.09 -4.09
C GLN A 741 2.54 58.95 -3.03
N GLN A 742 3.85 59.20 -3.15
CA GLN A 742 4.57 60.06 -2.22
C GLN A 742 4.17 61.53 -2.35
N GLN A 743 3.83 61.98 -3.57
CA GLN A 743 3.30 63.33 -3.80
C GLN A 743 1.94 63.50 -3.13
N ASP A 744 1.05 62.52 -3.29
CA ASP A 744 -0.27 62.52 -2.67
C ASP A 744 -0.17 62.48 -1.14
N LEU A 745 0.72 61.65 -0.57
CA LEU A 745 0.95 61.60 0.87
C LEU A 745 1.48 62.93 1.44
N ALA A 746 2.43 63.57 0.74
CA ALA A 746 2.92 64.89 1.14
C ALA A 746 1.80 65.94 1.07
N MET A 747 0.95 65.89 0.04
CA MET A 747 -0.19 66.79 -0.09
C MET A 747 -1.26 66.53 0.98
N GLN A 748 -1.51 65.27 1.34
CA GLN A 748 -2.41 64.87 2.43
C GLN A 748 -1.93 65.50 3.76
N LEU A 749 -0.66 65.28 4.13
CA LEU A 749 -0.08 65.87 5.34
C LEU A 749 -0.18 67.40 5.36
N ALA A 750 0.01 68.06 4.22
CA ALA A 750 -0.14 69.51 4.10
C ALA A 750 -1.58 69.96 4.36
N THR A 751 -2.54 69.22 3.80
CA THR A 751 -3.97 69.53 3.91
C THR A 751 -4.45 69.33 5.35
N ASP A 752 -4.04 68.25 5.99
CA ASP A 752 -4.34 67.96 7.40
C ASP A 752 -3.71 69.01 8.33
N SER A 753 -2.47 69.42 8.06
CA SER A 753 -1.76 70.44 8.84
C SER A 753 -2.43 71.81 8.72
N ALA A 754 -2.90 72.16 7.52
CA ALA A 754 -3.67 73.38 7.32
C ALA A 754 -5.02 73.35 8.06
N ALA A 755 -5.72 72.21 8.02
CA ALA A 755 -6.98 72.01 8.73
C ALA A 755 -6.82 72.02 10.27
N ALA A 756 -5.68 71.55 10.78
CA ALA A 756 -5.31 71.59 12.19
C ALA A 756 -4.77 72.97 12.64
N HIS A 757 -4.52 73.89 11.71
CA HIS A 757 -3.76 75.13 11.94
C HIS A 757 -2.32 74.93 12.45
N ASP A 758 -1.68 73.81 12.09
CA ASP A 758 -0.30 73.49 12.44
C ASP A 758 0.68 74.08 11.40
N ALA A 759 1.02 75.36 11.61
CA ALA A 759 1.96 76.07 10.74
C ALA A 759 3.40 75.51 10.81
N ASP A 760 3.80 74.96 11.96
CA ASP A 760 5.16 74.43 12.15
C ASP A 760 5.40 73.17 11.33
N THR A 761 4.41 72.27 11.27
CA THR A 761 4.49 71.06 10.44
C THR A 761 4.45 71.38 8.96
N LEU A 762 3.63 72.35 8.52
CA LEU A 762 3.64 72.84 7.13
C LEU A 762 4.99 73.44 6.70
N LEU A 763 5.60 74.25 7.56
CA LEU A 763 6.91 74.85 7.27
C LEU A 763 8.01 73.80 7.24
N ARG A 764 7.98 72.81 8.14
CA ARG A 764 8.90 71.66 8.13
C ARG A 764 8.74 70.82 6.87
N LEU A 765 7.50 70.51 6.46
CA LEU A 765 7.22 69.79 5.22
C LEU A 765 7.70 70.57 3.99
N LYS A 766 7.46 71.90 3.95
CA LYS A 766 7.96 72.77 2.87
C LYS A 766 9.48 72.76 2.80
N ALA A 767 10.15 72.85 3.94
CA ALA A 767 11.61 72.77 4.03
C ALA A 767 12.12 71.40 3.58
N TRP A 768 11.45 70.32 3.99
CA TRP A 768 11.81 68.96 3.62
C TRP A 768 11.64 68.70 2.12
N LEU A 769 10.54 69.16 1.51
CA LEU A 769 10.33 69.06 0.05
C LEU A 769 11.39 69.85 -0.74
N ALA A 770 11.94 70.95 -0.19
CA ALA A 770 13.09 71.68 -0.73
C ALA A 770 12.98 72.06 -2.23
N GLY A 771 11.76 72.35 -2.72
CA GLY A 771 11.50 72.69 -4.13
C GLY A 771 11.30 71.48 -5.06
N ARG A 772 11.23 70.26 -4.52
CA ARG A 772 10.73 69.08 -5.26
C ARG A 772 9.26 69.30 -5.61
N THR A 773 8.90 69.02 -6.87
CA THR A 773 7.54 69.21 -7.37
C THR A 773 6.61 68.09 -6.92
N LEU A 774 5.44 68.46 -6.42
CA LEU A 774 4.26 67.62 -6.20
C LEU A 774 3.40 67.52 -7.49
N GLY A 775 3.80 68.23 -8.55
CA GLY A 775 3.01 68.44 -9.75
C GLY A 775 2.48 69.88 -9.79
N LYS A 776 2.38 70.47 -11.00
CA LYS A 776 2.09 71.91 -11.19
C LYS A 776 0.87 72.43 -10.42
N GLU A 777 -0.17 71.62 -10.28
CA GLU A 777 -1.40 72.02 -9.60
C GLU A 777 -1.30 71.86 -8.08
N GLN A 778 -0.79 70.70 -7.61
CA GLN A 778 -0.57 70.45 -6.17
C GLN A 778 0.47 71.42 -5.58
N ASP A 779 1.52 71.79 -6.32
CA ASP A 779 2.51 72.80 -5.90
C ASP A 779 1.85 74.16 -5.60
N ARG A 780 0.91 74.59 -6.45
CA ARG A 780 0.17 75.84 -6.23
C ARG A 780 -0.73 75.76 -5.01
N GLN A 781 -1.44 74.65 -4.86
CA GLN A 781 -2.34 74.44 -3.72
C GLN A 781 -1.54 74.38 -2.40
N PHE A 782 -0.41 73.68 -2.40
CA PHE A 782 0.50 73.61 -1.25
C PHE A 782 1.01 75.00 -0.83
N ASP A 783 1.45 75.83 -1.78
CA ASP A 783 1.89 77.20 -1.49
C ASP A 783 0.76 78.10 -0.93
N VAL A 784 -0.48 77.88 -1.36
CA VAL A 784 -1.66 78.58 -0.82
C VAL A 784 -1.93 78.14 0.62
N LEU A 785 -1.93 76.83 0.89
CA LEU A 785 -2.14 76.27 2.23
C LEU A 785 -1.10 76.80 3.23
N VAL A 786 0.18 76.84 2.83
CA VAL A 786 1.26 77.39 3.67
C VAL A 786 1.00 78.88 3.98
N LYS A 787 0.68 79.70 2.97
CA LYS A 787 0.45 81.14 3.19
C LYS A 787 -0.75 81.43 4.08
N GLN A 788 -1.88 80.74 3.86
CA GLN A 788 -3.11 80.95 4.63
C GLN A 788 -2.95 80.52 6.08
N THR A 789 -2.29 79.39 6.33
CA THR A 789 -2.13 78.83 7.67
C THR A 789 -1.11 79.63 8.48
N VAL A 790 0.00 80.06 7.87
CA VAL A 790 1.01 80.92 8.53
C VAL A 790 0.47 82.32 8.82
N HIS A 791 -0.37 82.88 7.94
CA HIS A 791 -0.97 84.19 8.19
C HIS A 791 -2.01 84.15 9.32
N SER A 792 -2.88 83.14 9.34
CA SER A 792 -3.90 82.97 10.38
C SER A 792 -3.34 82.60 11.76
N SER A 793 -2.15 81.99 11.82
CA SER A 793 -1.43 81.71 13.08
C SER A 793 -0.68 82.93 13.62
N ALA A 794 -0.33 83.91 12.78
CA ALA A 794 0.29 85.17 13.21
C ALA A 794 -0.71 86.23 13.71
N GLU A 795 -2.01 86.05 13.42
CA GLU A 795 -3.10 86.95 13.86
C GLU A 795 -3.80 86.50 15.16
N ARG A 796 -3.48 85.31 15.67
CA ARG A 796 -3.90 84.80 16.98
C ARG A 796 -2.78 84.98 18.00
#